data_AF-A0A0F0I2K6-F1
#
_entry.id   AF-A0A0F0I2K6-F1
#
_cell.length_a   1.000
_cell.length_b   1.000
_cell.length_c   1.000
_cell.angle_alpha   90.00
_cell.angle_beta   90.00
_cell.angle_gamma   90.00
#
_symmetry.space_group_name_H-M   'P 1'
#
loop_
_entity.id
_entity.type
_entity.pdbx_description
1 polymer ?
#
loop_
_entity_poly.entity_id
_entity_poly.type
_entity_poly.pdbx_seq_one_letter_code
_entity_poly.pdbx_strand_id
1 'polypeptide(L)'
;MMQPFDLKLPDGNNLAGRVYIPQKTSNVRRYLPLLVCVHGGSYDAEYFDIDSQHSVARVSQASEVPVVSISRPSYGKSSPLAPIADSRSWGCQQGQYLNAIILPAIWKEFGPRSGATSVVLLAHSIGAMVATIAASCHVGAEGYPLAGLITSGIGVEHVEQSRQQMIQLLRNQTDPILFETKAKDAVMLQLPHKALVDPAVCLHTERLNKRVPWAELHDINVSWLEHWQTYSTAIRVPLMYGIGEFDGLWVSTRDAVQQYKSAFPSSPRIEYDTIMYQARSDLDEEDPGSQAGSIDPLAAPLKRSLKSRHLQMIAIGGIIGPGLLVGSGNALNKGGPAGCLISFSLVGLIVFFVMQSLGELATAIPVSGSFTEYAQRFVDDALAFGLGWAYWYLWVTILASEYNAISLVIGFWTDAVPQWGWILIFWVLFLGLSNLGVLAYGEMEFWLSLIKVLALLAFFILAICISTGGVGPGPIGFKYYHDPGAFADSINGVARTFVVAGTLYAGTEMVGVTAGESANPAKAVPTAIKQVFWRILIFYIGTFFFLGILLPYNHPKLLSSTSTAASSPLTIALTDAGILPAAHLINALIVISVISAGNGSLYVASRTMLFMARNGKAPRFIGRTNSRGVPWVALIFSNIFTCIVFLTLSSSAGRIYSALITLAGVATFVVWAVICIAHIRFRKAMVVQGDDPSRLPFRAALYPYGTYFALGATIFLVFFQGYTAFLNPFSVDDFIINYILLPVFAMLVVGYKIWNKTKIVKLEEMDIWTGRRVAEVEETETDKQPGWLAKLKDIFIG
;
A
#
# COMPACT_ATOMS: atom_id res chain seq x y z
N MET A 1 -29.04 7.89 27.83
CA MET A 1 -29.55 9.17 27.30
C MET A 1 -29.30 10.25 28.33
N MET A 2 -29.01 11.47 27.88
CA MET A 2 -28.81 12.64 28.74
C MET A 2 -30.17 13.17 29.24
N GLN A 3 -30.17 13.83 30.40
CA GLN A 3 -31.36 14.44 30.99
C GLN A 3 -31.52 15.88 30.48
N PRO A 4 -32.72 16.31 30.03
CA PRO A 4 -32.93 17.71 29.63
C PRO A 4 -32.85 18.64 30.84
N PHE A 5 -32.41 19.88 30.62
CA PHE A 5 -32.47 20.95 31.60
C PHE A 5 -32.89 22.28 30.96
N ASP A 6 -33.46 23.15 31.77
CA ASP A 6 -33.73 24.55 31.47
C ASP A 6 -33.07 25.39 32.57
N LEU A 7 -32.06 26.18 32.20
CA LEU A 7 -31.26 26.98 33.12
C LEU A 7 -31.56 28.47 32.91
N LYS A 8 -31.92 29.17 33.98
CA LYS A 8 -32.04 30.63 33.95
C LYS A 8 -30.66 31.28 34.03
N LEU A 9 -30.35 32.08 33.01
CA LEU A 9 -29.12 32.85 32.91
C LEU A 9 -29.20 34.14 33.75
N PRO A 10 -28.05 34.72 34.16
CA PRO A 10 -27.99 35.94 34.97
C PRO A 10 -28.72 37.16 34.39
N ASP A 11 -28.88 37.21 33.07
CA ASP A 11 -29.58 38.27 32.33
C ASP A 11 -31.09 38.00 32.16
N GLY A 12 -31.62 36.96 32.81
CA GLY A 12 -33.04 36.58 32.76
C GLY A 12 -33.41 35.64 31.60
N ASN A 13 -32.50 35.43 30.66
CA ASN A 13 -32.70 34.53 29.53
C ASN A 13 -32.74 33.05 29.96
N ASN A 14 -33.33 32.20 29.12
CA ASN A 14 -33.35 30.75 29.33
C ASN A 14 -32.28 30.09 28.46
N LEU A 15 -31.57 29.12 29.01
CA LEU A 15 -30.68 28.22 28.29
C LEU A 15 -31.19 26.80 28.43
N ALA A 16 -31.58 26.19 27.32
CA ALA A 16 -31.99 24.80 27.27
C ALA A 16 -30.82 23.90 26.87
N GLY A 17 -30.79 22.69 27.41
CA GLY A 17 -29.77 21.72 27.05
C GLY A 17 -30.04 20.34 27.61
N ARG A 18 -29.00 19.51 27.59
CA ARG A 18 -29.01 18.16 28.13
C ARG A 18 -27.76 17.95 28.96
N VAL A 19 -27.86 17.17 30.03
CA VAL A 19 -26.75 16.89 30.95
C VAL A 19 -26.70 15.41 31.28
N TYR A 20 -25.49 14.87 31.41
CA TYR A 20 -25.26 13.55 31.94
C TYR A 20 -24.06 13.58 32.88
N ILE A 21 -24.32 13.21 34.14
CA ILE A 21 -23.32 13.11 35.20
C ILE A 21 -23.20 11.61 35.54
N PRO A 22 -22.08 10.95 35.21
CA PRO A 22 -21.90 9.54 35.46
C PRO A 22 -21.79 9.23 36.96
N GLN A 23 -22.22 8.03 37.37
CA GLN A 23 -21.98 7.53 38.72
C GLN A 23 -20.50 7.18 38.89
N LYS A 24 -19.84 7.70 39.94
CA LYS A 24 -18.40 7.49 40.18
C LYS A 24 -18.13 6.07 40.71
N THR A 25 -17.28 5.31 40.03
CA THR A 25 -16.94 3.91 40.42
C THR A 25 -15.53 3.76 41.00
N SER A 26 -14.66 4.78 40.93
CA SER A 26 -13.27 4.69 41.41
C SER A 26 -12.70 6.00 42.01
N ASN A 27 -11.49 5.90 42.59
CA ASN A 27 -10.77 6.94 43.34
C ASN A 27 -10.82 8.35 42.70
N VAL A 28 -10.91 9.37 43.55
CA VAL A 28 -11.00 10.80 43.18
C VAL A 28 -9.90 11.18 42.18
N ARG A 29 -10.28 11.37 40.91
CA ARG A 29 -9.36 11.95 39.90
C ARG A 29 -8.99 13.37 40.33
N ARG A 30 -7.69 13.65 40.39
CA ARG A 30 -7.15 14.96 40.76
C ARG A 30 -7.54 16.08 39.78
N TYR A 31 -7.81 15.72 38.52
CA TYR A 31 -8.25 16.63 37.45
C TYR A 31 -9.38 15.97 36.67
N LEU A 32 -10.59 16.53 36.74
CA LEU A 32 -11.78 16.02 36.06
C LEU A 32 -12.45 17.17 35.30
N PRO A 33 -12.50 17.15 33.96
CA PRO A 33 -13.14 18.22 33.20
C PRO A 33 -14.67 18.05 33.17
N LEU A 34 -15.39 19.16 33.06
CA LEU A 34 -16.77 19.22 32.57
C LEU A 34 -16.73 19.48 31.07
N LEU A 35 -17.19 18.51 30.27
CA LEU A 35 -17.31 18.68 28.83
C LEU A 35 -18.56 19.50 28.50
N VAL A 36 -18.37 20.65 27.85
CA VAL A 36 -19.49 21.49 27.37
C VAL A 36 -19.54 21.41 25.85
N CYS A 37 -20.56 20.73 25.34
CA CYS A 37 -20.75 20.45 23.92
C CYS A 37 -21.55 21.56 23.22
N VAL A 38 -21.00 22.10 22.14
CA VAL A 38 -21.55 23.21 21.35
C VAL A 38 -21.81 22.75 19.91
N HIS A 39 -23.08 22.71 19.51
CA HIS A 39 -23.49 22.15 18.21
C HIS A 39 -23.25 23.11 17.03
N GLY A 40 -23.20 22.55 15.83
CA GLY A 40 -23.10 23.27 14.56
C GLY A 40 -24.38 23.99 14.14
N GLY A 41 -24.44 24.39 12.86
CA GLY A 41 -25.66 24.90 12.25
C GLY A 41 -26.71 23.80 12.04
N SER A 42 -27.98 24.16 11.99
CA SER A 42 -29.14 23.29 11.69
C SER A 42 -29.46 22.21 12.73
N TYR A 43 -28.90 22.30 13.93
CA TYR A 43 -29.14 21.37 15.05
C TYR A 43 -29.28 22.13 16.37
N ASP A 44 -29.66 21.44 17.44
CA ASP A 44 -29.68 21.95 18.83
C ASP A 44 -28.92 20.99 19.78
N ALA A 45 -29.15 21.03 21.10
CA ALA A 45 -28.49 20.15 22.07
C ALA A 45 -28.69 18.65 21.82
N GLU A 46 -29.71 18.24 21.05
CA GLU A 46 -29.92 16.83 20.70
C GLU A 46 -28.84 16.28 19.76
N TYR A 47 -28.04 17.15 19.12
CA TYR A 47 -26.95 16.77 18.23
C TYR A 47 -25.95 15.79 18.89
N PHE A 48 -25.72 15.93 20.20
CA PHE A 48 -24.80 15.07 20.95
C PHE A 48 -25.50 13.95 21.74
N ASP A 49 -26.83 13.83 21.66
CA ASP A 49 -27.63 12.83 22.38
C ASP A 49 -28.80 12.35 21.50
N ILE A 50 -28.49 11.85 20.31
CA ILE A 50 -29.46 11.49 19.26
C ILE A 50 -30.31 10.31 19.71
N ASP A 51 -29.66 9.22 20.11
CA ASP A 51 -30.28 7.99 20.63
C ASP A 51 -29.29 7.21 21.51
N SER A 52 -29.71 6.03 21.99
CA SER A 52 -28.92 5.21 22.91
C SER A 52 -27.57 4.73 22.35
N GLN A 53 -27.43 4.66 21.03
CA GLN A 53 -26.19 4.28 20.33
C GLN A 53 -25.38 5.51 19.91
N HIS A 54 -26.04 6.61 19.57
CA HIS A 54 -25.44 7.84 19.03
C HIS A 54 -25.50 8.99 20.06
N SER A 55 -24.91 8.76 21.24
CA SER A 55 -24.91 9.74 22.33
C SER A 55 -23.53 9.83 22.99
N VAL A 56 -23.08 11.06 23.25
CA VAL A 56 -21.87 11.37 24.01
C VAL A 56 -21.97 10.85 25.45
N ALA A 57 -23.18 10.59 25.96
CA ALA A 57 -23.39 9.98 27.27
C ALA A 57 -22.71 8.60 27.38
N ARG A 58 -22.55 7.87 26.28
CA ARG A 58 -21.84 6.57 26.27
C ARG A 58 -20.36 6.75 26.59
N VAL A 59 -19.71 7.72 25.94
CA VAL A 59 -18.30 8.05 26.17
C VAL A 59 -18.12 8.65 27.56
N SER A 60 -19.06 9.51 27.98
CA SER A 60 -19.10 10.06 29.34
C SER A 60 -19.22 8.99 30.42
N GLN A 61 -20.06 7.97 30.22
CA GLN A 61 -20.20 6.84 31.13
C GLN A 61 -18.91 6.01 31.21
N ALA A 62 -18.28 5.72 30.07
CA ALA A 62 -17.05 4.93 30.02
C ALA A 62 -15.82 5.68 30.61
N SER A 63 -15.74 6.98 30.36
CA SER A 63 -14.62 7.83 30.81
C SER A 63 -14.81 8.42 32.21
N GLU A 64 -16.01 8.29 32.78
CA GLU A 64 -16.47 8.97 34.00
C GLU A 64 -16.38 10.51 33.94
N VAL A 65 -16.38 11.09 32.73
CA VAL A 65 -16.30 12.54 32.51
C VAL A 65 -17.70 13.13 32.37
N PRO A 66 -18.15 14.07 33.24
CA PRO A 66 -19.46 14.70 33.11
C PRO A 66 -19.57 15.53 31.83
N VAL A 67 -20.76 15.51 31.22
CA VAL A 67 -21.01 16.19 29.94
C VAL A 67 -22.32 16.97 29.94
N VAL A 68 -22.27 18.17 29.37
CA VAL A 68 -23.38 19.10 29.18
C VAL A 68 -23.43 19.49 27.72
N SER A 69 -24.54 19.23 27.03
CA SER A 69 -24.80 19.75 25.68
C SER A 69 -25.78 20.91 25.75
N ILE A 70 -25.42 22.05 25.16
CA ILE A 70 -26.25 23.26 25.20
C ILE A 70 -26.93 23.49 23.86
N SER A 71 -28.16 24.01 23.87
CA SER A 71 -28.76 24.62 22.68
C SER A 71 -28.31 26.07 22.64
N ARG A 72 -27.56 26.44 21.60
CA ARG A 72 -27.07 27.83 21.43
C ARG A 72 -28.24 28.82 21.42
N PRO A 73 -28.01 30.10 21.72
CA PRO A 73 -29.07 31.11 21.65
C PRO A 73 -29.81 31.06 20.32
N SER A 74 -31.14 31.20 20.35
CA SER A 74 -32.06 31.05 19.19
C SER A 74 -32.30 29.62 18.70
N TYR A 75 -31.78 28.59 19.38
CA TYR A 75 -32.06 27.18 19.09
C TYR A 75 -32.85 26.50 20.22
N GLY A 76 -33.67 25.52 19.87
CA GLY A 76 -34.45 24.74 20.83
C GLY A 76 -35.35 25.63 21.70
N LYS A 77 -35.24 25.49 23.03
CA LYS A 77 -35.95 26.32 24.02
C LYS A 77 -35.06 27.42 24.63
N SER A 78 -33.86 27.63 24.09
CA SER A 78 -32.99 28.73 24.52
C SER A 78 -33.53 30.07 24.00
N SER A 79 -33.41 31.10 24.82
CA SER A 79 -33.76 32.47 24.41
C SER A 79 -32.97 32.90 23.17
N PRO A 80 -33.51 33.84 22.36
CA PRO A 80 -32.75 34.54 21.34
C PRO A 80 -31.52 35.26 21.93
N LEU A 81 -30.54 35.52 21.08
CA LEU A 81 -29.30 36.20 21.48
C LEU A 81 -29.58 37.64 21.95
N ALA A 82 -29.17 37.98 23.17
CA ALA A 82 -29.23 39.35 23.67
C ALA A 82 -28.13 40.22 23.03
N PRO A 83 -28.40 41.50 22.70
CA PRO A 83 -27.38 42.43 22.18
C PRO A 83 -26.18 42.56 23.14
N ILE A 84 -24.96 42.36 22.64
CA ILE A 84 -23.72 42.70 23.34
C ILE A 84 -23.07 43.89 22.62
N ALA A 85 -22.69 44.92 23.37
CA ALA A 85 -21.95 46.08 22.85
C ALA A 85 -20.58 45.65 22.27
N ASP A 86 -20.14 46.29 21.19
CA ASP A 86 -18.85 46.06 20.51
C ASP A 86 -18.67 44.70 19.77
N SER A 87 -19.75 44.02 19.41
CA SER A 87 -19.67 42.81 18.56
C SER A 87 -19.48 43.15 17.08
N ARG A 88 -18.45 42.55 16.45
CA ARG A 88 -18.09 42.78 15.03
C ARG A 88 -18.89 41.92 14.05
N SER A 89 -19.46 40.83 14.52
CA SER A 89 -20.25 39.88 13.76
C SER A 89 -21.17 39.08 14.69
N TRP A 90 -22.12 38.33 14.13
CA TRP A 90 -23.07 37.52 14.90
C TRP A 90 -22.38 36.37 15.67
N GLY A 91 -21.40 35.73 15.07
CA GLY A 91 -20.55 34.73 15.71
C GLY A 91 -19.70 35.33 16.83
N CYS A 92 -19.18 36.55 16.63
CA CYS A 92 -18.48 37.29 17.68
C CYS A 92 -19.39 37.53 18.91
N GLN A 93 -20.62 37.98 18.67
CA GLN A 93 -21.61 38.18 19.73
C GLN A 93 -21.94 36.87 20.46
N GLN A 94 -22.13 35.76 19.74
CA GLN A 94 -22.37 34.45 20.37
C GLN A 94 -21.18 33.97 21.20
N GLY A 95 -19.95 34.12 20.70
CA GLY A 95 -18.75 33.70 21.42
C GLY A 95 -18.54 34.52 22.70
N GLN A 96 -18.77 35.83 22.64
CA GLN A 96 -18.74 36.71 23.81
C GLN A 96 -19.84 36.34 24.82
N TYR A 97 -21.06 36.08 24.35
CA TYR A 97 -22.17 35.65 25.21
C TYR A 97 -21.90 34.28 25.85
N LEU A 98 -21.30 33.36 25.09
CA LEU A 98 -20.90 32.04 25.57
C LEU A 98 -19.87 32.16 26.71
N ASN A 99 -18.81 32.96 26.52
CA ASN A 99 -17.77 33.21 27.53
C ASN A 99 -18.31 33.95 28.76
N ALA A 100 -19.05 35.04 28.56
CA ALA A 100 -19.40 35.97 29.64
C ALA A 100 -20.64 35.55 30.46
N ILE A 101 -21.58 34.81 29.87
CA ILE A 101 -22.90 34.55 30.50
C ILE A 101 -23.17 33.04 30.61
N ILE A 102 -23.04 32.28 29.52
CA ILE A 102 -23.44 30.87 29.49
C ILE A 102 -22.46 29.98 30.26
N LEU A 103 -21.16 30.02 29.95
CA LEU A 103 -20.17 29.14 30.59
C LEU A 103 -20.06 29.34 32.11
N PRO A 104 -20.09 30.58 32.65
CA PRO A 104 -20.16 30.81 34.09
C PRO A 104 -21.42 30.22 34.73
N ALA A 105 -22.59 30.33 34.07
CA ALA A 105 -23.84 29.77 34.56
C ALA A 105 -23.83 28.22 34.55
N ILE A 106 -23.35 27.62 33.47
CA ILE A 106 -23.17 26.16 33.35
C ILE A 106 -22.19 25.65 34.41
N TRP A 107 -21.07 26.34 34.62
CA TRP A 107 -20.09 25.97 35.64
C TRP A 107 -20.68 26.05 37.05
N LYS A 108 -21.39 27.14 37.36
CA LYS A 108 -22.04 27.34 38.66
C LYS A 108 -23.07 26.25 38.96
N GLU A 109 -23.84 25.84 37.95
CA GLU A 109 -24.87 24.81 38.10
C GLU A 109 -24.26 23.40 38.17
N PHE A 110 -23.44 23.01 37.19
CA PHE A 110 -23.04 21.61 37.00
C PHE A 110 -21.63 21.26 37.47
N GLY A 111 -20.74 22.26 37.63
CA GLY A 111 -19.36 22.06 38.09
C GLY A 111 -19.31 21.39 39.46
N PRO A 112 -19.90 22.00 40.52
CA PRO A 112 -19.94 21.42 41.86
C PRO A 112 -20.67 20.07 41.92
N ARG A 113 -21.79 19.94 41.19
CA ARG A 113 -22.63 18.72 41.19
C ARG A 113 -21.91 17.51 40.60
N SER A 114 -21.02 17.72 39.64
CA SER A 114 -20.24 16.65 39.00
C SER A 114 -18.88 16.39 39.68
N GLY A 115 -18.39 17.35 40.46
CA GLY A 115 -17.04 17.34 41.02
C GLY A 115 -15.97 17.57 39.95
N ALA A 116 -16.33 18.24 38.85
CA ALA A 116 -15.37 18.71 37.87
C ALA A 116 -14.48 19.82 38.47
N THR A 117 -13.26 19.92 37.98
CA THR A 117 -12.23 20.91 38.36
C THR A 117 -11.94 21.91 37.25
N SER A 118 -12.38 21.63 36.02
CA SER A 118 -12.13 22.43 34.83
C SER A 118 -13.28 22.32 33.82
N VAL A 119 -13.28 23.17 32.80
CA VAL A 119 -14.19 23.12 31.65
C VAL A 119 -13.39 22.84 30.39
N VAL A 120 -13.89 21.94 29.55
CA VAL A 120 -13.37 21.69 28.19
C VAL A 120 -14.51 21.88 27.20
N LEU A 121 -14.31 22.72 26.20
CA LEU A 121 -15.31 22.94 25.14
C LEU A 121 -15.16 21.87 24.06
N LEU A 122 -16.25 21.21 23.69
CA LEU A 122 -16.32 20.28 22.55
C LEU A 122 -17.27 20.83 21.50
N ALA A 123 -16.76 21.26 20.35
CA ALA A 123 -17.53 22.07 19.43
C ALA A 123 -17.41 21.59 17.98
N HIS A 124 -18.53 21.58 17.26
CA HIS A 124 -18.59 21.15 15.86
C HIS A 124 -19.13 22.25 14.94
N SER A 125 -18.56 22.39 13.73
CA SER A 125 -18.99 23.29 12.67
C SER A 125 -19.15 24.75 13.18
N ILE A 126 -20.29 25.42 12.95
CA ILE A 126 -20.55 26.77 13.47
C ILE A 126 -20.32 26.86 15.00
N GLY A 127 -20.57 25.78 15.75
CA GLY A 127 -20.25 25.71 17.17
C GLY A 127 -18.75 25.86 17.45
N ALA A 128 -17.88 25.33 16.58
CA ALA A 128 -16.43 25.48 16.68
C ALA A 128 -15.98 26.93 16.47
N MET A 129 -16.62 27.67 15.56
CA MET A 129 -16.41 29.12 15.42
C MET A 129 -16.74 29.84 16.73
N VAL A 130 -17.93 29.59 17.29
CA VAL A 130 -18.39 30.23 18.54
C VAL A 130 -17.48 29.86 19.73
N ALA A 131 -17.07 28.60 19.85
CA ALA A 131 -16.19 28.13 20.91
C ALA A 131 -14.76 28.69 20.80
N THR A 132 -14.25 28.86 19.57
CA THR A 132 -12.94 29.49 19.31
C THR A 132 -12.95 30.94 19.77
N ILE A 133 -14.02 31.70 19.46
CA ILE A 133 -14.18 33.08 19.91
C ILE A 133 -14.31 33.12 21.45
N ALA A 134 -15.15 32.26 22.04
CA ALA A 134 -15.31 32.21 23.49
C ALA A 134 -13.98 31.92 24.22
N ALA A 135 -13.20 30.95 23.74
CA ALA A 135 -11.88 30.63 24.28
C ALA A 135 -10.87 31.77 24.10
N SER A 136 -10.97 32.54 23.02
CA SER A 136 -10.12 33.72 22.79
C SER A 136 -10.44 34.89 23.73
N CYS A 137 -11.70 35.01 24.16
CA CYS A 137 -12.16 36.03 25.09
C CYS A 137 -11.87 35.68 26.55
N HIS A 138 -11.54 34.43 26.86
CA HIS A 138 -11.37 33.96 28.23
C HIS A 138 -10.06 34.45 28.85
N VAL A 139 -10.16 35.33 29.85
CA VAL A 139 -8.99 35.88 30.58
C VAL A 139 -8.82 35.29 31.98
N GLY A 140 -9.73 34.40 32.41
CA GLY A 140 -9.70 33.71 33.70
C GLY A 140 -10.47 34.42 34.83
N ALA A 141 -11.12 35.55 34.53
CA ALA A 141 -11.91 36.33 35.48
C ALA A 141 -13.42 36.05 35.41
N GLU A 142 -13.86 35.26 34.43
CA GLU A 142 -15.27 35.03 34.08
C GLU A 142 -15.99 34.07 35.03
N GLY A 143 -15.28 33.46 35.99
CA GLY A 143 -15.88 32.60 37.00
C GLY A 143 -16.04 31.13 36.58
N TYR A 144 -15.30 30.68 35.56
CA TYR A 144 -15.17 29.25 35.23
C TYR A 144 -13.72 28.91 34.79
N PRO A 145 -13.19 27.72 35.12
CA PRO A 145 -11.81 27.32 34.81
C PRO A 145 -11.69 26.62 33.43
N LEU A 146 -11.51 27.38 32.35
CA LEU A 146 -11.28 26.79 31.02
C LEU A 146 -9.92 26.07 30.94
N ALA A 147 -9.92 24.82 30.53
CA ALA A 147 -8.71 23.99 30.45
C ALA A 147 -8.42 23.39 29.07
N GLY A 148 -9.34 23.50 28.11
CA GLY A 148 -9.12 22.97 26.77
C GLY A 148 -10.23 23.30 25.79
N LEU A 149 -9.89 23.22 24.49
CA LEU A 149 -10.79 23.41 23.37
C LEU A 149 -10.64 22.22 22.41
N ILE A 150 -11.75 21.59 22.04
CA ILE A 150 -11.84 20.51 21.05
C ILE A 150 -12.77 21.00 19.94
N THR A 151 -12.26 21.11 18.71
CA THR A 151 -13.02 21.65 17.57
C THR A 151 -12.99 20.72 16.36
N SER A 152 -14.09 20.69 15.61
CA SER A 152 -14.20 19.99 14.32
C SER A 152 -15.14 20.71 13.33
N GLY A 153 -15.07 20.37 12.04
CA GLY A 153 -16.03 20.83 11.02
C GLY A 153 -15.89 22.29 10.54
N ILE A 154 -14.75 22.93 10.82
CA ILE A 154 -14.38 24.26 10.27
C ILE A 154 -12.94 24.21 9.75
N GLY A 155 -12.69 24.66 8.52
CA GLY A 155 -11.38 24.60 7.85
C GLY A 155 -10.76 25.98 7.59
N VAL A 156 -9.54 25.98 7.01
CA VAL A 156 -8.83 27.21 6.59
C VAL A 156 -9.01 27.55 5.12
N GLU A 157 -9.45 26.58 4.32
CA GLU A 157 -9.60 26.69 2.86
C GLU A 157 -10.91 26.01 2.43
N HIS A 158 -11.60 26.60 1.46
CA HIS A 158 -12.91 26.13 1.00
C HIS A 158 -12.86 25.41 -0.33
N VAL A 159 -13.81 24.50 -0.53
CA VAL A 159 -14.18 24.04 -1.86
C VAL A 159 -15.00 25.14 -2.52
N GLU A 160 -14.40 25.91 -3.43
CA GLU A 160 -15.01 27.12 -3.99
C GLU A 160 -16.38 26.87 -4.64
N GLN A 161 -16.57 25.72 -5.31
CA GLN A 161 -17.85 25.34 -5.90
C GLN A 161 -18.96 25.18 -4.85
N SER A 162 -18.68 24.45 -3.75
CA SER A 162 -19.63 24.24 -2.66
C SER A 162 -19.93 25.54 -1.91
N ARG A 163 -18.92 26.40 -1.74
CA ARG A 163 -19.07 27.73 -1.13
C ARG A 163 -19.98 28.62 -1.96
N GLN A 164 -19.80 28.66 -3.28
CA GLN A 164 -20.66 29.45 -4.18
C GLN A 164 -22.10 28.95 -4.19
N GLN A 165 -22.33 27.63 -4.14
CA GLN A 165 -23.67 27.05 -4.00
C GLN A 165 -24.32 27.47 -2.69
N MET A 166 -23.58 27.41 -1.57
CA MET A 166 -24.08 27.86 -0.27
C MET A 166 -24.40 29.36 -0.28
N ILE A 167 -23.51 30.20 -0.82
CA ILE A 167 -23.73 31.65 -0.93
C ILE A 167 -24.95 31.97 -1.82
N GLN A 168 -25.17 31.21 -2.90
CA GLN A 168 -26.38 31.36 -3.73
C GLN A 168 -27.66 31.06 -2.95
N LEU A 169 -27.67 30.02 -2.11
CA LEU A 169 -28.81 29.69 -1.24
C LEU A 169 -29.12 30.80 -0.23
N LEU A 170 -28.13 31.62 0.13
CA LEU A 170 -28.28 32.73 1.08
C LEU A 170 -28.76 34.04 0.44
N ARG A 171 -28.77 34.16 -0.90
CA ARG A 171 -29.18 35.41 -1.57
C ARG A 171 -30.67 35.69 -1.34
N ASN A 172 -30.97 36.93 -0.95
CA ASN A 172 -32.33 37.47 -0.76
C ASN A 172 -33.13 36.87 0.41
N GLN A 173 -32.48 36.24 1.39
CA GLN A 173 -33.14 35.74 2.60
C GLN A 173 -32.69 36.54 3.83
N THR A 174 -33.62 36.90 4.72
CA THR A 174 -33.32 37.58 6.00
C THR A 174 -33.86 36.85 7.22
N ASP A 175 -34.72 35.85 7.01
CA ASP A 175 -35.32 35.02 8.06
C ASP A 175 -34.45 33.80 8.38
N PRO A 176 -34.63 33.17 9.57
CA PRO A 176 -33.99 31.89 9.87
C PRO A 176 -34.33 30.82 8.84
N ILE A 177 -33.30 30.23 8.23
CA ILE A 177 -33.41 29.31 7.10
C ILE A 177 -33.62 27.88 7.60
N LEU A 178 -34.64 27.20 7.09
CA LEU A 178 -34.75 25.74 7.17
C LEU A 178 -34.24 25.13 5.86
N PHE A 179 -33.08 24.48 5.90
CA PHE A 179 -32.53 23.83 4.71
C PHE A 179 -33.37 22.64 4.27
N GLU A 180 -33.55 22.47 2.97
CA GLU A 180 -34.02 21.19 2.41
C GLU A 180 -32.97 20.12 2.72
N THR A 181 -33.34 19.09 3.48
CA THR A 181 -32.42 18.08 4.01
C THR A 181 -31.61 17.41 2.90
N LYS A 182 -32.24 17.08 1.76
CA LYS A 182 -31.53 16.45 0.64
C LYS A 182 -30.46 17.34 0.02
N ALA A 183 -30.75 18.64 -0.15
CA ALA A 183 -29.79 19.60 -0.68
C ALA A 183 -28.66 19.87 0.33
N LYS A 184 -29.01 20.01 1.61
CA LYS A 184 -28.05 20.13 2.71
C LYS A 184 -27.10 18.93 2.74
N ASP A 185 -27.65 17.72 2.73
CA ASP A 185 -26.89 16.47 2.80
C ASP A 185 -26.08 16.23 1.51
N ALA A 186 -26.56 16.67 0.35
CA ALA A 186 -25.76 16.66 -0.88
C ALA A 186 -24.50 17.51 -0.76
N VAL A 187 -24.56 18.65 -0.06
CA VAL A 187 -23.40 19.53 0.15
C VAL A 187 -22.53 19.04 1.31
N MET A 188 -23.13 18.80 2.48
CA MET A 188 -22.42 18.44 3.71
C MET A 188 -21.88 17.00 3.68
N LEU A 189 -22.58 16.08 3.00
CA LEU A 189 -22.23 14.66 2.92
C LEU A 189 -21.80 14.23 1.50
N GLN A 190 -21.75 15.15 0.52
CA GLN A 190 -21.34 14.90 -0.88
C GLN A 190 -22.16 13.81 -1.61
N LEU A 191 -23.46 13.70 -1.32
CA LEU A 191 -24.38 12.77 -2.01
C LEU A 191 -24.74 13.29 -3.42
N PRO A 192 -24.87 12.41 -4.45
CA PRO A 192 -24.79 10.94 -4.41
C PRO A 192 -23.37 10.39 -4.69
N HIS A 193 -22.37 11.26 -4.87
CA HIS A 193 -21.08 10.90 -5.46
C HIS A 193 -20.14 10.12 -4.53
N LYS A 194 -20.39 10.10 -3.21
CA LYS A 194 -19.58 9.38 -2.20
C LYS A 194 -20.46 8.77 -1.10
N ALA A 195 -21.17 7.68 -1.40
CA ALA A 195 -22.02 6.95 -0.44
C ALA A 195 -21.20 6.19 0.64
N LEU A 196 -20.50 6.93 1.51
CA LEU A 196 -19.78 6.43 2.69
C LEU A 196 -20.55 6.68 4.01
N VAL A 197 -21.71 7.32 3.91
CA VAL A 197 -22.51 7.72 5.07
C VAL A 197 -23.60 6.67 5.32
N ASP A 198 -23.65 6.15 6.54
CA ASP A 198 -24.67 5.19 6.97
C ASP A 198 -26.06 5.79 6.72
N PRO A 199 -27.01 5.07 6.08
CA PRO A 199 -28.37 5.56 5.86
C PRO A 199 -29.06 6.07 7.14
N ALA A 200 -28.70 5.54 8.32
CA ALA A 200 -29.18 6.03 9.61
C ALA A 200 -28.76 7.48 9.88
N VAL A 201 -27.56 7.89 9.44
CA VAL A 201 -27.09 9.28 9.57
C VAL A 201 -27.99 10.21 8.76
N CYS A 202 -28.35 9.86 7.51
CA CYS A 202 -29.28 10.67 6.71
C CYS A 202 -30.68 10.76 7.35
N LEU A 203 -31.13 9.72 8.05
CA LEU A 203 -32.38 9.77 8.82
C LEU A 203 -32.24 10.69 10.05
N HIS A 204 -31.08 10.71 10.69
CA HIS A 204 -30.80 11.59 11.82
C HIS A 204 -30.66 13.06 11.40
N THR A 205 -30.00 13.36 10.27
CA THR A 205 -29.87 14.72 9.72
C THR A 205 -31.23 15.32 9.37
N GLU A 206 -32.16 14.50 8.88
CA GLU A 206 -33.56 14.88 8.63
C GLU A 206 -34.30 15.16 9.93
N ARG A 207 -34.26 14.22 10.88
CA ARG A 207 -34.99 14.31 12.16
C ARG A 207 -34.55 15.53 12.99
N LEU A 208 -33.25 15.81 13.02
CA LEU A 208 -32.68 16.85 13.87
C LEU A 208 -32.64 18.23 13.21
N ASN A 209 -33.04 18.36 11.94
CA ASN A 209 -32.93 19.59 11.18
C ASN A 209 -33.70 20.76 11.82
N LYS A 210 -33.00 21.84 12.17
CA LYS A 210 -33.54 23.08 12.76
C LYS A 210 -33.31 24.28 11.85
N ARG A 211 -34.10 25.33 12.09
CA ARG A 211 -33.89 26.65 11.47
C ARG A 211 -32.56 27.25 11.94
N VAL A 212 -31.82 27.84 11.02
CA VAL A 212 -30.52 28.47 11.26
C VAL A 212 -30.66 29.97 11.08
N PRO A 213 -30.25 30.82 12.04
CA PRO A 213 -30.23 32.25 11.83
C PRO A 213 -29.40 32.62 10.60
N TRP A 214 -29.96 33.41 9.67
CA TRP A 214 -29.26 33.83 8.45
C TRP A 214 -27.90 34.47 8.76
N ALA A 215 -27.84 35.28 9.82
CA ALA A 215 -26.62 35.94 10.25
C ALA A 215 -25.47 34.96 10.61
N GLU A 216 -25.77 33.74 11.11
CA GLU A 216 -24.75 32.71 11.35
C GLU A 216 -24.19 32.16 10.05
N LEU A 217 -25.05 31.93 9.06
CA LEU A 217 -24.66 31.40 7.76
C LEU A 217 -23.88 32.43 6.95
N HIS A 218 -24.25 33.70 7.04
CA HIS A 218 -23.47 34.77 6.47
C HIS A 218 -22.09 34.85 7.13
N ASP A 219 -22.03 34.85 8.46
CA ASP A 219 -20.77 35.00 9.19
C ASP A 219 -19.78 33.86 8.88
N ILE A 220 -20.22 32.60 8.92
CA ILE A 220 -19.33 31.45 8.65
C ILE A 220 -18.82 31.39 7.21
N ASN A 221 -19.64 31.77 6.21
CA ASN A 221 -19.28 31.63 4.78
C ASN A 221 -18.61 32.88 4.19
N VAL A 222 -18.78 34.05 4.83
CA VAL A 222 -18.29 35.34 4.31
C VAL A 222 -17.23 35.95 5.22
N SER A 223 -17.52 36.12 6.51
CA SER A 223 -16.72 36.98 7.39
C SER A 223 -15.69 36.22 8.24
N TRP A 224 -15.96 34.96 8.59
CA TRP A 224 -15.13 34.13 9.46
C TRP A 224 -13.72 33.91 8.88
N LEU A 225 -13.62 33.53 7.60
CA LEU A 225 -12.35 33.28 6.91
C LEU A 225 -11.36 34.42 7.00
N GLU A 226 -11.85 35.65 6.91
CA GLU A 226 -11.03 36.86 6.86
C GLU A 226 -10.42 37.19 8.23
N HIS A 227 -11.06 36.77 9.33
CA HIS A 227 -10.74 37.29 10.66
C HIS A 227 -10.50 36.22 11.72
N TRP A 228 -10.76 34.92 11.47
CA TRP A 228 -10.67 33.88 12.50
C TRP A 228 -9.28 33.77 13.15
N GLN A 229 -8.23 34.03 12.37
CA GLN A 229 -6.85 34.03 12.84
C GLN A 229 -6.57 35.10 13.92
N THR A 230 -7.37 36.17 13.95
CA THR A 230 -7.25 37.18 15.00
C THR A 230 -7.65 36.61 16.36
N TYR A 231 -8.66 35.74 16.41
CA TYR A 231 -9.10 35.08 17.64
C TYR A 231 -8.15 33.95 18.07
N SER A 232 -7.65 33.16 17.12
CA SER A 232 -6.78 32.01 17.42
C SER A 232 -5.49 32.40 18.17
N THR A 233 -4.96 33.60 17.89
CA THR A 233 -3.75 34.13 18.54
C THR A 233 -3.92 34.39 20.04
N ALA A 234 -5.15 34.60 20.52
CA ALA A 234 -5.43 34.90 21.93
C ALA A 234 -5.75 33.65 22.77
N ILE A 235 -5.87 32.46 22.15
CA ILE A 235 -6.22 31.22 22.86
C ILE A 235 -5.01 30.68 23.62
N ARG A 236 -5.17 30.48 24.94
CA ARG A 236 -4.10 30.08 25.87
C ARG A 236 -4.26 28.68 26.47
N VAL A 237 -5.24 27.92 26.00
CA VAL A 237 -5.52 26.54 26.46
C VAL A 237 -5.11 25.52 25.39
N PRO A 238 -4.82 24.27 25.76
CA PRO A 238 -4.62 23.18 24.80
C PRO A 238 -5.79 23.08 23.81
N LEU A 239 -5.45 22.83 22.54
CA LEU A 239 -6.38 22.68 21.44
C LEU A 239 -6.25 21.28 20.84
N MET A 240 -7.37 20.59 20.67
CA MET A 240 -7.47 19.41 19.81
C MET A 240 -8.36 19.75 18.62
N TYR A 241 -7.84 19.56 17.41
CA TYR A 241 -8.56 19.86 16.19
C TYR A 241 -8.69 18.61 15.31
N GLY A 242 -9.92 18.19 15.03
CA GLY A 242 -10.19 17.09 14.12
C GLY A 242 -10.97 17.57 12.92
N ILE A 243 -10.47 17.32 11.70
CA ILE A 243 -11.38 17.31 10.54
C ILE A 243 -11.97 15.91 10.49
N GLY A 244 -13.05 15.72 11.24
CA GLY A 244 -13.93 14.57 11.19
C GLY A 244 -15.08 14.84 10.30
N GLU A 245 -15.27 13.92 9.36
CA GLU A 245 -16.25 13.91 8.28
C GLU A 245 -15.66 14.42 6.95
N PHE A 246 -16.08 13.78 5.86
CA PHE A 246 -15.84 14.25 4.50
C PHE A 246 -16.62 15.57 4.31
N ASP A 247 -16.10 16.65 4.85
CA ASP A 247 -16.75 17.95 4.79
C ASP A 247 -16.66 18.51 3.36
N GLY A 248 -17.79 18.60 2.66
CA GLY A 248 -17.87 19.12 1.30
C GLY A 248 -17.67 20.62 1.18
N LEU A 249 -17.66 21.36 2.29
CA LEU A 249 -17.42 22.81 2.30
C LEU A 249 -15.93 23.16 2.46
N TRP A 250 -15.12 22.28 3.05
CA TRP A 250 -13.75 22.60 3.44
C TRP A 250 -12.70 21.64 2.84
N VAL A 251 -11.56 22.21 2.44
CA VAL A 251 -10.41 21.42 1.95
C VAL A 251 -9.74 20.74 3.14
N SER A 252 -9.74 19.40 3.12
CA SER A 252 -9.27 18.55 4.21
C SER A 252 -7.91 17.90 3.90
N THR A 253 -6.95 18.71 3.42
CA THR A 253 -5.58 18.25 3.10
C THR A 253 -4.68 18.33 4.33
N ARG A 254 -3.60 17.54 4.35
CA ARG A 254 -2.58 17.65 5.41
C ARG A 254 -1.99 19.05 5.51
N ASP A 255 -1.82 19.73 4.37
CA ASP A 255 -1.29 21.09 4.32
C ASP A 255 -2.28 22.10 4.94
N ALA A 256 -3.59 21.97 4.67
CA ALA A 256 -4.62 22.80 5.29
C ALA A 256 -4.71 22.59 6.81
N VAL A 257 -4.59 21.33 7.28
CA VAL A 257 -4.54 21.00 8.72
C VAL A 257 -3.27 21.56 9.37
N GLN A 258 -2.14 21.51 8.67
CA GLN A 258 -0.88 22.05 9.16
C GLN A 258 -0.88 23.59 9.21
N GLN A 259 -1.54 24.24 8.26
CA GLN A 259 -1.78 25.68 8.29
C GLN A 259 -2.69 26.07 9.46
N TYR A 260 -3.75 25.30 9.74
CA TYR A 260 -4.60 25.51 10.91
C TYR A 260 -3.78 25.48 12.21
N LYS A 261 -2.87 24.50 12.37
CA LYS A 261 -1.97 24.43 13.53
C LYS A 261 -1.12 25.69 13.71
N SER A 262 -0.59 26.26 12.62
CA SER A 262 0.27 27.44 12.70
C SER A 262 -0.45 28.70 13.20
N ALA A 263 -1.79 28.70 13.18
CA ALA A 263 -2.60 29.86 13.56
C ALA A 263 -2.80 30.03 15.08
N PHE A 264 -2.39 29.10 15.94
CA PHE A 264 -2.59 29.17 17.40
C PHE A 264 -1.27 29.31 18.19
N PRO A 265 -0.49 30.38 17.98
CA PRO A 265 0.85 30.51 18.56
C PRO A 265 0.88 30.56 20.10
N SER A 266 -0.24 30.97 20.72
CA SER A 266 -0.35 31.09 22.18
C SER A 266 -0.87 29.83 22.88
N SER A 267 -1.28 28.80 22.12
CA SER A 267 -1.76 27.55 22.69
C SER A 267 -0.58 26.69 23.17
N PRO A 268 -0.59 26.19 24.42
CA PRO A 268 0.53 25.42 24.98
C PRO A 268 0.70 24.04 24.33
N ARG A 269 -0.36 23.49 23.71
CA ARG A 269 -0.35 22.18 23.03
C ARG A 269 -1.45 22.17 21.99
N ILE A 270 -1.08 21.82 20.75
CA ILE A 270 -2.03 21.66 19.66
C ILE A 270 -1.92 20.22 19.14
N GLU A 271 -2.97 19.46 19.36
CA GLU A 271 -3.18 18.15 18.76
C GLU A 271 -4.08 18.32 17.54
N TYR A 272 -3.81 17.55 16.50
CA TYR A 272 -4.66 17.51 15.34
C TYR A 272 -4.78 16.09 14.82
N ASP A 273 -5.94 15.75 14.28
CA ASP A 273 -6.17 14.48 13.63
C ASP A 273 -6.90 14.69 12.30
N THR A 274 -6.54 13.88 11.29
CA THR A 274 -7.30 13.81 10.05
C THR A 274 -8.20 12.59 10.20
N ILE A 275 -9.44 12.79 10.66
CA ILE A 275 -10.41 11.71 10.81
C ILE A 275 -10.95 11.41 9.39
N MET A 276 -10.09 10.80 8.58
CA MET A 276 -10.52 10.13 7.35
C MET A 276 -11.34 8.94 7.81
N TYR A 277 -12.61 8.86 7.39
CA TYR A 277 -13.43 7.66 7.57
C TYR A 277 -12.79 6.52 6.75
N GLN A 278 -11.81 5.84 7.33
CA GLN A 278 -11.51 4.47 6.98
C GLN A 278 -12.75 3.69 7.40
N ALA A 279 -13.47 3.12 6.43
CA ALA A 279 -14.58 2.23 6.72
C ALA A 279 -14.10 1.18 7.73
N ARG A 280 -14.67 1.25 8.95
CA ARG A 280 -14.49 0.34 10.08
C ARG A 280 -13.59 -0.86 9.79
N SER A 281 -12.33 -0.71 10.15
CA SER A 281 -11.53 -1.80 10.69
C SER A 281 -11.07 -1.39 12.09
N ASP A 282 -12.02 -0.99 12.94
CA ASP A 282 -11.71 -0.51 14.30
C ASP A 282 -11.65 -1.71 15.25
N LEU A 283 -10.42 -2.17 15.51
CA LEU A 283 -9.92 -2.25 16.87
C LEU A 283 -8.51 -1.64 16.88
N ASP A 284 -8.44 -0.47 17.50
CA ASP A 284 -7.30 0.13 18.23
C ASP A 284 -6.15 0.78 17.44
N GLU A 285 -6.30 2.09 17.16
CA GLU A 285 -5.20 3.07 17.12
C GLU A 285 -5.35 4.04 18.31
N GLU A 286 -4.42 3.99 19.27
CA GLU A 286 -4.14 5.07 20.23
C GLU A 286 -2.87 5.84 19.80
N ASP A 287 -2.93 7.16 19.97
CA ASP A 287 -1.90 8.18 19.72
C ASP A 287 -0.54 7.88 20.42
N PRO A 288 0.62 8.01 19.73
CA PRO A 288 1.95 7.78 20.28
C PRO A 288 2.39 8.91 21.23
N GLY A 289 1.80 8.94 22.43
CA GLY A 289 2.10 9.97 23.42
C GLY A 289 1.98 9.56 24.89
N SER A 290 1.67 8.29 25.20
CA SER A 290 1.70 7.81 26.59
C SER A 290 2.10 6.34 26.65
N GLN A 291 3.18 6.09 27.40
CA GLN A 291 3.73 4.81 27.91
C GLN A 291 3.72 3.58 27.00
N ALA A 292 4.90 2.98 26.83
CA ALA A 292 5.15 1.73 26.11
C ALA A 292 4.19 0.58 26.49
N GLY A 293 3.04 0.52 25.81
CA GLY A 293 2.14 -0.63 25.73
C GLY A 293 2.31 -1.30 24.37
N SER A 294 2.43 -2.62 24.36
CA SER A 294 2.68 -3.43 23.17
C SER A 294 1.56 -3.29 22.13
N ILE A 295 1.84 -2.62 20.99
CA ILE A 295 1.03 -2.73 19.76
C ILE A 295 0.83 -4.22 19.47
N ASP A 296 -0.41 -4.69 19.26
CA ASP A 296 -0.66 -6.07 18.85
C ASP A 296 0.15 -6.36 17.58
N PRO A 297 1.16 -7.24 17.65
CA PRO A 297 1.98 -7.59 16.49
C PRO A 297 1.15 -8.10 15.31
N LEU A 298 -0.05 -8.63 15.55
CA LEU A 298 -0.95 -9.15 14.53
C LEU A 298 -1.71 -8.06 13.76
N ALA A 299 -1.96 -6.90 14.38
CA ALA A 299 -2.73 -5.81 13.79
C ALA A 299 -1.85 -4.70 13.16
N ALA A 300 -0.58 -4.57 13.57
CA ALA A 300 0.25 -3.44 13.14
C ALA A 300 0.42 -3.36 11.60
N PRO A 301 0.11 -2.24 10.95
CA PRO A 301 0.22 -2.10 9.50
C PRO A 301 1.68 -2.06 9.02
N LEU A 302 1.91 -2.46 7.76
CA LEU A 302 3.21 -2.31 7.11
C LEU A 302 3.51 -0.83 6.84
N LYS A 303 4.77 -0.42 6.98
CA LYS A 303 5.17 0.98 6.76
C LYS A 303 5.22 1.31 5.27
N ARG A 304 4.56 2.41 4.88
CA ARG A 304 4.56 2.95 3.51
C ARG A 304 5.70 3.94 3.27
N SER A 305 6.94 3.46 3.29
CA SER A 305 8.13 4.32 3.21
C SER A 305 8.95 4.18 1.92
N LEU A 306 8.56 3.30 0.99
CA LEU A 306 9.30 3.13 -0.26
C LEU A 306 9.06 4.29 -1.23
N LYS A 307 10.15 4.89 -1.70
CA LYS A 307 10.13 5.99 -2.69
C LYS A 307 10.02 5.42 -4.11
N SER A 308 9.67 6.26 -5.08
CA SER A 308 9.58 5.87 -6.51
C SER A 308 10.87 5.21 -7.00
N ARG A 309 12.04 5.80 -6.71
CA ARG A 309 13.36 5.22 -7.06
C ARG A 309 13.60 3.83 -6.48
N HIS A 310 13.07 3.56 -5.29
CA HIS A 310 13.18 2.23 -4.67
C HIS A 310 12.33 1.23 -5.44
N LEU A 311 11.08 1.56 -5.77
CA LEU A 311 10.22 0.66 -6.55
C LEU A 311 10.80 0.35 -7.92
N GLN A 312 11.37 1.35 -8.61
CA GLN A 312 12.00 1.14 -9.90
C GLN A 312 13.22 0.20 -9.80
N MET A 313 14.11 0.44 -8.83
CA MET A 313 15.28 -0.42 -8.65
C MET A 313 14.94 -1.79 -8.08
N ILE A 314 13.92 -1.92 -7.22
CA ILE A 314 13.41 -3.23 -6.79
C ILE A 314 12.84 -4.00 -7.99
N ALA A 315 12.14 -3.30 -8.89
CA ALA A 315 11.66 -3.91 -10.12
C ALA A 315 12.84 -4.38 -10.97
N ILE A 316 13.79 -3.49 -11.31
CA ILE A 316 14.96 -3.81 -12.14
C ILE A 316 15.83 -4.89 -11.50
N GLY A 317 16.20 -4.71 -10.24
CA GLY A 317 17.02 -5.61 -9.46
C GLY A 317 16.41 -6.98 -9.24
N GLY A 318 15.11 -7.04 -9.01
CA GLY A 318 14.37 -8.27 -8.73
C GLY A 318 14.41 -9.28 -9.86
N ILE A 319 14.60 -8.84 -11.11
CA ILE A 319 14.77 -9.74 -12.26
C ILE A 319 16.23 -9.96 -12.64
N ILE A 320 17.16 -9.10 -12.19
CA ILE A 320 18.60 -9.29 -12.45
C ILE A 320 19.16 -10.00 -11.22
N GLY A 321 19.01 -11.32 -11.22
CA GLY A 321 19.52 -12.20 -10.18
C GLY A 321 20.66 -13.10 -10.69
N PRO A 322 21.25 -13.90 -9.79
CA PRO A 322 22.19 -14.97 -10.13
C PRO A 322 21.62 -15.98 -11.12
N GLY A 323 20.30 -16.11 -11.25
CA GLY A 323 19.65 -16.82 -12.36
C GLY A 323 20.11 -16.33 -13.74
N LEU A 324 20.23 -15.01 -13.96
CA LEU A 324 20.72 -14.48 -15.23
C LEU A 324 22.23 -14.65 -15.39
N LEU A 325 22.99 -14.57 -14.29
CA LEU A 325 24.46 -14.64 -14.34
C LEU A 325 24.99 -16.08 -14.40
N VAL A 326 24.36 -17.02 -13.71
CA VAL A 326 24.78 -18.44 -13.60
C VAL A 326 23.77 -19.35 -14.29
N GLY A 327 22.47 -19.15 -14.03
CA GLY A 327 21.39 -19.95 -14.59
C GLY A 327 21.20 -19.81 -16.11
N SER A 328 21.67 -18.72 -16.72
CA SER A 328 21.70 -18.56 -18.17
C SER A 328 22.52 -19.64 -18.86
N GLY A 329 23.48 -20.26 -18.17
CA GLY A 329 24.24 -21.40 -18.69
C GLY A 329 23.38 -22.64 -18.87
N ASN A 330 22.45 -22.89 -17.95
CA ASN A 330 21.47 -23.98 -18.04
C ASN A 330 20.50 -23.76 -19.21
N ALA A 331 20.03 -22.52 -19.40
CA ALA A 331 19.21 -22.18 -20.56
C ALA A 331 19.98 -22.38 -21.87
N LEU A 332 21.20 -21.82 -21.97
CA LEU A 332 22.01 -21.91 -23.17
C LEU A 332 22.34 -23.36 -23.51
N ASN A 333 22.71 -24.18 -22.52
CA ASN A 333 23.01 -25.59 -22.71
C ASN A 333 21.81 -26.40 -23.23
N LYS A 334 20.59 -26.10 -22.76
CA LYS A 334 19.37 -26.80 -23.16
C LYS A 334 18.78 -26.32 -24.49
N GLY A 335 18.77 -25.01 -24.72
CA GLY A 335 18.07 -24.39 -25.85
C GLY A 335 18.96 -24.09 -27.05
N GLY A 336 20.25 -23.84 -26.82
CA GLY A 336 21.12 -23.22 -27.81
C GLY A 336 20.87 -21.71 -27.98
N PRO A 337 21.72 -21.01 -28.74
CA PRO A 337 21.63 -19.56 -28.93
C PRO A 337 20.24 -19.07 -29.39
N ALA A 338 19.70 -19.66 -30.46
CA ALA A 338 18.40 -19.27 -31.00
C ALA A 338 17.25 -19.76 -30.13
N GLY A 339 17.37 -20.96 -29.54
CA GLY A 339 16.32 -21.49 -28.67
C GLY A 339 16.08 -20.62 -27.44
N CYS A 340 17.15 -20.11 -26.81
CA CYS A 340 17.05 -19.13 -25.74
C CYS A 340 16.38 -17.83 -26.20
N LEU A 341 16.82 -17.27 -27.33
CA LEU A 341 16.23 -16.01 -27.82
C LEU A 341 14.73 -16.15 -28.10
N ILE A 342 14.31 -17.26 -28.71
CA ILE A 342 12.90 -17.53 -28.98
C ILE A 342 12.13 -17.68 -27.66
N SER A 343 12.59 -18.52 -26.74
CA SER A 343 11.86 -18.77 -25.50
C SER A 343 11.76 -17.53 -24.62
N PHE A 344 12.85 -16.78 -24.45
CA PHE A 344 12.86 -15.56 -23.64
C PHE A 344 12.07 -14.42 -24.30
N SER A 345 12.07 -14.32 -25.64
CA SER A 345 11.24 -13.31 -26.33
C SER A 345 9.75 -13.61 -26.19
N LEU A 346 9.35 -14.88 -26.34
CA LEU A 346 7.95 -15.30 -26.21
C LEU A 346 7.46 -15.15 -24.76
N VAL A 347 8.23 -15.61 -23.78
CA VAL A 347 7.87 -15.45 -22.36
C VAL A 347 7.93 -13.98 -21.96
N GLY A 348 8.91 -13.21 -22.46
CA GLY A 348 8.97 -11.76 -22.26
C GLY A 348 7.71 -11.05 -22.77
N LEU A 349 7.19 -11.43 -23.94
CA LEU A 349 5.94 -10.89 -24.46
C LEU A 349 4.73 -11.24 -23.56
N ILE A 350 4.68 -12.47 -23.03
CA ILE A 350 3.65 -12.88 -22.08
C ILE A 350 3.73 -12.01 -20.81
N VAL A 351 4.92 -11.88 -20.23
CA VAL A 351 5.17 -11.08 -19.03
C VAL A 351 4.79 -9.62 -19.24
N PHE A 352 5.09 -9.06 -20.40
CA PHE A 352 4.69 -7.69 -20.72
C PHE A 352 3.18 -7.50 -20.53
N PHE A 353 2.34 -8.39 -21.08
CA PHE A 353 0.89 -8.31 -20.94
C PHE A 353 0.38 -8.66 -19.52
N VAL A 354 1.05 -9.58 -18.82
CA VAL A 354 0.78 -9.83 -17.40
C VAL A 354 1.01 -8.56 -16.58
N MET A 355 2.11 -7.84 -16.83
CA MET A 355 2.43 -6.60 -16.14
C MET A 355 1.52 -5.44 -16.54
N GLN A 356 1.03 -5.38 -17.78
CA GLN A 356 -0.05 -4.46 -18.13
C GLN A 356 -1.30 -4.71 -17.29
N SER A 357 -1.66 -5.99 -17.12
CA SER A 357 -2.82 -6.42 -16.32
C SER A 357 -2.64 -6.08 -14.83
N LEU A 358 -1.48 -6.40 -14.27
CA LEU A 358 -1.14 -6.09 -12.88
C LEU A 358 -1.04 -4.58 -12.64
N GLY A 359 -0.50 -3.82 -13.60
CA GLY A 359 -0.37 -2.37 -13.51
C GLY A 359 -1.73 -1.68 -13.37
N GLU A 360 -2.73 -2.13 -14.12
CA GLU A 360 -4.09 -1.60 -14.02
C GLU A 360 -4.72 -1.92 -12.66
N LEU A 361 -4.56 -3.15 -12.17
CA LEU A 361 -5.05 -3.56 -10.85
C LEU A 361 -4.36 -2.84 -9.68
N ALA A 362 -3.02 -2.76 -9.71
CA ALA A 362 -2.20 -2.22 -8.62
C ALA A 362 -2.20 -0.70 -8.54
N THR A 363 -2.56 -0.01 -9.63
CA THR A 363 -2.76 1.44 -9.62
C THR A 363 -4.19 1.80 -9.21
N ALA A 364 -5.17 1.00 -9.60
CA ALA A 364 -6.55 1.16 -9.16
C ALA A 364 -6.68 0.87 -7.66
N ILE A 365 -6.16 -0.26 -7.17
CA ILE A 365 -6.30 -0.73 -5.78
C ILE A 365 -4.91 -1.15 -5.26
N PRO A 366 -4.09 -0.21 -4.75
CA PRO A 366 -2.75 -0.50 -4.26
C PRO A 366 -2.79 -1.14 -2.86
N VAL A 367 -2.67 -2.46 -2.81
CA VAL A 367 -2.74 -3.26 -1.56
C VAL A 367 -1.55 -4.20 -1.44
N SER A 368 -1.08 -4.44 -0.21
CA SER A 368 0.12 -5.26 0.05
C SER A 368 -0.09 -6.75 -0.26
N GLY A 369 -1.34 -7.25 -0.20
CA GLY A 369 -1.68 -8.60 -0.64
C GLY A 369 -1.64 -8.79 -2.16
N SER A 370 -1.62 -7.68 -2.91
CA SER A 370 -1.52 -7.63 -4.36
C SER A 370 -2.45 -8.64 -5.05
N PHE A 371 -1.95 -9.44 -5.99
CA PHE A 371 -2.72 -10.42 -6.72
C PHE A 371 -3.28 -11.58 -5.89
N THR A 372 -2.75 -11.85 -4.69
CA THR A 372 -3.37 -12.80 -3.76
C THR A 372 -4.68 -12.21 -3.22
N GLU A 373 -4.68 -10.91 -2.91
CA GLU A 373 -5.88 -10.19 -2.51
C GLU A 373 -6.85 -10.01 -3.68
N TYR A 374 -6.35 -9.70 -4.89
CA TYR A 374 -7.20 -9.62 -6.10
C TYR A 374 -7.86 -10.95 -6.42
N ALA A 375 -7.16 -12.09 -6.22
CA ALA A 375 -7.76 -13.41 -6.38
C ALA A 375 -8.89 -13.65 -5.36
N GLN A 376 -8.68 -13.27 -4.10
CA GLN A 376 -9.68 -13.40 -3.03
C GLN A 376 -10.90 -12.54 -3.33
N ARG A 377 -10.66 -11.29 -3.70
CA ARG A 377 -11.68 -10.26 -3.87
C ARG A 377 -12.46 -10.39 -5.17
N PHE A 378 -11.80 -10.77 -6.26
CA PHE A 378 -12.41 -10.78 -7.59
C PHE A 378 -12.76 -12.16 -8.10
N VAL A 379 -12.20 -13.23 -7.52
CA VAL A 379 -12.38 -14.60 -8.03
C VAL A 379 -13.03 -15.51 -7.00
N ASP A 380 -12.26 -16.01 -6.03
CA ASP A 380 -12.69 -16.98 -5.02
C ASP A 380 -11.62 -17.03 -3.90
N ASP A 381 -12.07 -17.09 -2.65
CA ASP A 381 -11.18 -17.17 -1.49
C ASP A 381 -10.28 -18.44 -1.49
N ALA A 382 -10.77 -19.54 -2.06
CA ALA A 382 -9.99 -20.77 -2.21
C ALA A 382 -8.88 -20.64 -3.27
N LEU A 383 -9.12 -19.86 -4.34
CA LEU A 383 -8.09 -19.59 -5.33
C LEU A 383 -6.98 -18.74 -4.72
N ALA A 384 -7.33 -17.76 -3.88
CA ALA A 384 -6.35 -16.97 -3.15
C ALA A 384 -5.53 -17.81 -2.17
N PHE A 385 -6.15 -18.78 -1.50
CA PHE A 385 -5.42 -19.73 -0.65
C PHE A 385 -4.36 -20.50 -1.45
N GLY A 386 -4.76 -21.16 -2.54
CA GLY A 386 -3.82 -21.90 -3.39
C GLY A 386 -2.74 -20.99 -3.98
N LEU A 387 -3.11 -19.80 -4.45
CA LEU A 387 -2.20 -18.83 -5.06
C LEU A 387 -1.15 -18.33 -4.07
N GLY A 388 -1.56 -17.99 -2.84
CA GLY A 388 -0.64 -17.51 -1.83
C GLY A 388 0.39 -18.56 -1.43
N TRP A 389 -0.01 -19.83 -1.31
CA TRP A 389 0.93 -20.92 -1.06
C TRP A 389 1.85 -21.21 -2.25
N ALA A 390 1.32 -21.17 -3.49
CA ALA A 390 2.13 -21.32 -4.70
C ALA A 390 3.17 -20.20 -4.85
N TYR A 391 2.78 -18.96 -4.56
CA TYR A 391 3.68 -17.81 -4.64
C TYR A 391 4.70 -17.79 -3.49
N TRP A 392 4.31 -18.18 -2.26
CA TRP A 392 5.27 -18.34 -1.18
C TRP A 392 6.31 -19.42 -1.50
N TYR A 393 5.84 -20.59 -1.97
CA TYR A 393 6.70 -21.69 -2.38
C TYR A 393 7.67 -21.30 -3.50
N LEU A 394 7.19 -20.57 -4.52
CA LEU A 394 8.02 -20.00 -5.58
C LEU A 394 9.22 -19.27 -4.98
N TRP A 395 8.98 -18.33 -4.07
CA TRP A 395 10.08 -17.54 -3.48
C TRP A 395 10.98 -18.33 -2.55
N VAL A 396 10.46 -19.34 -1.85
CA VAL A 396 11.28 -20.27 -1.07
C VAL A 396 12.23 -21.06 -1.99
N THR A 397 11.75 -21.54 -3.14
CA THR A 397 12.60 -22.28 -4.10
C THR A 397 13.63 -21.40 -4.78
N ILE A 398 13.28 -20.15 -5.12
CA ILE A 398 14.25 -19.17 -5.63
C ILE A 398 15.31 -18.89 -4.55
N LEU A 399 14.91 -18.60 -3.32
CA LEU A 399 15.85 -18.33 -2.22
C LEU A 399 16.77 -19.53 -1.92
N ALA A 400 16.25 -20.74 -1.96
CA ALA A 400 17.06 -21.96 -1.86
C ALA A 400 18.08 -22.06 -3.01
N SER A 401 17.68 -21.69 -4.24
CA SER A 401 18.60 -21.63 -5.39
C SER A 401 19.69 -20.56 -5.22
N GLU A 402 19.38 -19.44 -4.56
CA GLU A 402 20.36 -18.40 -4.23
C GLU A 402 21.39 -18.87 -3.19
N TYR A 403 20.95 -19.58 -2.14
CA TYR A 403 21.86 -20.21 -1.19
C TYR A 403 22.78 -21.24 -1.86
N ASN A 404 22.26 -22.01 -2.81
CA ASN A 404 23.09 -22.91 -3.59
C ASN A 404 24.12 -22.12 -4.43
N ALA A 405 23.68 -21.09 -5.16
CA ALA A 405 24.54 -20.28 -6.02
C ALA A 405 25.68 -19.61 -5.24
N ILE A 406 25.40 -18.96 -4.10
CA ILE A 406 26.45 -18.31 -3.30
C ILE A 406 27.47 -19.30 -2.75
N SER A 407 27.01 -20.49 -2.34
CA SER A 407 27.89 -21.52 -1.80
C SER A 407 28.88 -22.05 -2.85
N LEU A 408 28.45 -22.15 -4.11
CA LEU A 408 29.30 -22.55 -5.24
C LEU A 408 30.28 -21.43 -5.63
N VAL A 409 29.81 -20.19 -5.62
CA VAL A 409 30.60 -19.03 -6.04
C VAL A 409 31.68 -18.69 -5.02
N ILE A 410 31.41 -18.83 -3.72
CA ILE A 410 32.43 -18.56 -2.70
C ILE A 410 33.53 -19.62 -2.70
N GLY A 411 33.18 -20.87 -3.02
CA GLY A 411 34.15 -21.96 -3.20
C GLY A 411 35.24 -21.64 -4.22
N PHE A 412 35.01 -20.71 -5.15
CA PHE A 412 36.04 -20.22 -6.07
C PHE A 412 37.23 -19.55 -5.36
N TRP A 413 37.00 -18.84 -4.26
CA TRP A 413 38.07 -18.15 -3.53
C TRP A 413 38.64 -18.97 -2.38
N THR A 414 37.87 -19.87 -1.78
CA THR A 414 38.33 -20.63 -0.61
C THR A 414 37.53 -21.90 -0.37
N ASP A 415 38.24 -22.96 0.02
CA ASP A 415 37.69 -24.23 0.49
C ASP A 415 37.74 -24.36 2.03
N ALA A 416 38.11 -23.29 2.75
CA ALA A 416 38.30 -23.32 4.21
C ALA A 416 37.00 -23.57 4.98
N VAL A 417 35.85 -23.23 4.39
CA VAL A 417 34.51 -23.46 4.96
C VAL A 417 33.75 -24.36 4.00
N PRO A 418 33.18 -25.49 4.48
CA PRO A 418 32.42 -26.38 3.63
C PRO A 418 31.16 -25.70 3.08
N GLN A 419 30.63 -26.21 1.95
CA GLN A 419 29.50 -25.61 1.24
C GLN A 419 28.28 -25.33 2.14
N TRP A 420 27.94 -26.27 3.03
CA TRP A 420 26.84 -26.09 4.00
C TRP A 420 27.09 -24.96 5.01
N GLY A 421 28.36 -24.69 5.35
CA GLY A 421 28.75 -23.61 6.25
C GLY A 421 28.48 -22.24 5.63
N TRP A 422 28.80 -22.09 4.33
CA TRP A 422 28.46 -20.87 3.58
C TRP A 422 26.94 -20.64 3.50
N ILE A 423 26.16 -21.70 3.29
CA ILE A 423 24.70 -21.64 3.31
C ILE A 423 24.21 -21.08 4.65
N LEU A 424 24.69 -21.61 5.79
CA LEU A 424 24.28 -21.13 7.12
C LEU A 424 24.70 -19.67 7.39
N ILE A 425 25.89 -19.26 6.96
CA ILE A 425 26.37 -17.87 7.12
C ILE A 425 25.41 -16.91 6.40
N PHE A 426 25.10 -17.19 5.13
CA PHE A 426 24.19 -16.36 4.36
C PHE A 426 22.73 -16.48 4.83
N TRP A 427 22.35 -17.62 5.39
CA TRP A 427 21.05 -17.81 6.04
C TRP A 427 20.83 -16.82 7.17
N VAL A 428 21.82 -16.70 8.07
CA VAL A 428 21.80 -15.73 9.18
C VAL A 428 21.90 -14.30 8.66
N LEU A 429 22.77 -14.05 7.66
CA LEU A 429 22.95 -12.73 7.06
C LEU A 429 21.64 -12.19 6.49
N PHE A 430 20.93 -12.97 5.65
CA PHE A 430 19.69 -12.53 5.02
C PHE A 430 18.58 -12.29 6.05
N LEU A 431 18.50 -13.13 7.08
CA LEU A 431 17.57 -12.89 8.18
C LEU A 431 17.87 -11.56 8.89
N GLY A 432 19.16 -11.27 9.14
CA GLY A 432 19.61 -10.01 9.72
C GLY A 432 19.26 -8.80 8.85
N LEU A 433 19.60 -8.85 7.55
CA LEU A 433 19.31 -7.79 6.58
C LEU A 433 17.81 -7.52 6.43
N SER A 434 17.00 -8.58 6.33
CA SER A 434 15.54 -8.48 6.25
C SER A 434 14.91 -7.88 7.50
N ASN A 435 15.56 -7.96 8.66
CA ASN A 435 15.09 -7.37 9.92
C ASN A 435 15.41 -5.88 10.08
N LEU A 436 16.20 -5.28 9.18
CA LEU A 436 16.55 -3.85 9.22
C LEU A 436 15.39 -2.92 8.83
N GLY A 437 14.31 -3.45 8.27
CA GLY A 437 13.12 -2.68 7.86
C GLY A 437 13.08 -2.38 6.36
N VAL A 438 11.89 -2.01 5.87
CA VAL A 438 11.63 -1.84 4.43
C VAL A 438 12.44 -0.68 3.81
N LEU A 439 12.71 0.40 4.55
CA LEU A 439 13.51 1.51 4.03
C LEU A 439 14.97 1.09 3.83
N ALA A 440 15.56 0.37 4.78
CA ALA A 440 16.91 -0.18 4.65
C ALA A 440 16.98 -1.15 3.46
N TYR A 441 15.97 -2.02 3.31
CA TYR A 441 15.84 -2.88 2.14
C TYR A 441 15.83 -2.07 0.83
N GLY A 442 14.99 -1.03 0.74
CA GLY A 442 14.89 -0.18 -0.45
C GLY A 442 16.20 0.55 -0.81
N GLU A 443 16.94 1.06 0.19
CA GLU A 443 18.25 1.69 -0.05
C GLU A 443 19.32 0.69 -0.49
N MET A 444 19.39 -0.48 0.16
CA MET A 444 20.33 -1.54 -0.24
C MET A 444 20.05 -1.99 -1.68
N GLU A 445 18.78 -2.29 -1.97
CA GLU A 445 18.39 -2.78 -3.29
C GLU A 445 18.63 -1.74 -4.39
N PHE A 446 18.46 -0.45 -4.09
CA PHE A 446 18.81 0.63 -5.01
C PHE A 446 20.28 0.56 -5.46
N TRP A 447 21.22 0.51 -4.50
CA TRP A 447 22.65 0.50 -4.81
C TRP A 447 23.11 -0.82 -5.44
N LEU A 448 22.66 -1.96 -4.89
CA LEU A 448 23.02 -3.28 -5.43
C LEU A 448 22.51 -3.43 -6.87
N SER A 449 21.29 -2.96 -7.17
CA SER A 449 20.72 -3.01 -8.52
C SER A 449 21.43 -2.09 -9.49
N LEU A 450 21.83 -0.89 -9.08
CA LEU A 450 22.62 0.00 -9.91
C LEU A 450 23.94 -0.64 -10.33
N ILE A 451 24.66 -1.29 -9.40
CA ILE A 451 25.90 -2.02 -9.71
C ILE A 451 25.63 -3.13 -10.73
N LYS A 452 24.57 -3.91 -10.54
CA LYS A 452 24.18 -5.00 -11.46
C LYS A 452 23.92 -4.50 -12.87
N VAL A 453 23.15 -3.41 -13.00
CA VAL A 453 22.84 -2.80 -14.30
C VAL A 453 24.11 -2.32 -14.98
N LEU A 454 24.95 -1.55 -14.29
CA LEU A 454 26.20 -1.02 -14.86
C LEU A 454 27.15 -2.14 -15.29
N ALA A 455 27.29 -3.19 -14.48
CA ALA A 455 28.13 -4.33 -14.80
C ALA A 455 27.62 -5.08 -16.04
N LEU A 456 26.30 -5.21 -16.21
CA LEU A 456 25.73 -5.88 -17.38
C LEU A 456 25.89 -5.04 -18.66
N LEU A 457 25.74 -3.72 -18.58
CA LEU A 457 26.05 -2.83 -19.71
C LEU A 457 27.52 -2.89 -20.10
N ALA A 458 28.43 -2.90 -19.12
CA ALA A 458 29.86 -3.06 -19.37
C ALA A 458 30.16 -4.41 -20.04
N PHE A 459 29.49 -5.48 -19.60
CA PHE A 459 29.57 -6.78 -20.27
C PHE A 459 29.10 -6.72 -21.72
N PHE A 460 28.01 -6.02 -22.04
CA PHE A 460 27.57 -5.87 -23.44
C PHE A 460 28.57 -5.14 -24.32
N ILE A 461 29.20 -4.09 -23.81
CA ILE A 461 30.27 -3.37 -24.54
C ILE A 461 31.44 -4.33 -24.79
N LEU A 462 31.89 -5.06 -23.77
CA LEU A 462 32.94 -6.07 -23.92
C LEU A 462 32.53 -7.19 -24.88
N ALA A 463 31.28 -7.64 -24.84
CA ALA A 463 30.77 -8.67 -25.72
C ALA A 463 30.81 -8.25 -27.19
N ILE A 464 30.51 -6.98 -27.48
CA ILE A 464 30.67 -6.41 -28.83
C ILE A 464 32.16 -6.45 -29.23
N CYS A 465 33.06 -5.97 -28.36
CA CYS A 465 34.49 -5.97 -28.64
C CYS A 465 35.08 -7.36 -28.85
N ILE A 466 34.64 -8.36 -28.06
CA ILE A 466 35.08 -9.75 -28.19
C ILE A 466 34.52 -10.35 -29.48
N SER A 467 33.23 -10.15 -29.76
CA SER A 467 32.58 -10.69 -30.96
C SER A 467 33.21 -10.18 -32.25
N THR A 468 33.58 -8.88 -32.30
CA THR A 468 34.21 -8.26 -33.47
C THR A 468 35.72 -8.53 -33.57
N GLY A 469 36.34 -9.17 -32.56
CA GLY A 469 37.77 -9.47 -32.54
C GLY A 469 38.65 -8.30 -32.07
N GLY A 470 38.06 -7.25 -31.50
CA GLY A 470 38.82 -6.17 -30.85
C GLY A 470 39.47 -6.60 -29.52
N VAL A 471 38.98 -7.68 -28.91
CA VAL A 471 39.56 -8.34 -27.72
C VAL A 471 39.51 -9.85 -27.90
N GLY A 472 40.56 -10.57 -27.50
CA GLY A 472 40.62 -12.04 -27.57
C GLY A 472 41.32 -12.58 -28.82
N PRO A 473 41.24 -13.90 -29.08
CA PRO A 473 42.07 -14.59 -30.08
C PRO A 473 41.68 -14.30 -31.54
N GLY A 474 40.55 -13.64 -31.78
CA GLY A 474 40.05 -13.29 -33.11
C GLY A 474 38.54 -13.04 -33.12
N PRO A 475 37.97 -12.60 -34.26
CA PRO A 475 36.54 -12.36 -34.38
C PRO A 475 35.74 -13.66 -34.25
N ILE A 476 34.73 -13.65 -33.39
CA ILE A 476 33.80 -14.78 -33.22
C ILE A 476 32.60 -14.61 -34.17
N GLY A 477 32.05 -13.39 -34.28
CA GLY A 477 30.82 -13.14 -35.03
C GLY A 477 29.69 -14.09 -34.62
N PHE A 478 29.01 -14.71 -35.59
CA PHE A 478 27.95 -15.69 -35.35
C PHE A 478 28.44 -17.15 -35.44
N LYS A 479 29.73 -17.42 -35.20
CA LYS A 479 30.33 -18.76 -35.32
C LYS A 479 29.50 -19.84 -34.63
N TYR A 480 29.09 -19.61 -33.38
CA TYR A 480 28.38 -20.62 -32.58
C TYR A 480 26.92 -20.84 -33.00
N TYR A 481 26.34 -19.98 -33.85
CA TYR A 481 25.06 -20.24 -34.50
C TYR A 481 25.17 -21.25 -35.64
N HIS A 482 26.39 -21.46 -36.17
CA HIS A 482 26.66 -22.43 -37.23
C HIS A 482 27.32 -23.71 -36.70
N ASP A 483 28.28 -23.57 -35.78
CA ASP A 483 29.01 -24.70 -35.18
C ASP A 483 29.22 -24.45 -33.67
N PRO A 484 28.59 -25.23 -32.76
CA PRO A 484 27.84 -26.48 -32.97
C PRO A 484 26.39 -26.31 -33.48
N GLY A 485 25.94 -25.07 -33.70
CA GLY A 485 24.62 -24.76 -34.28
C GLY A 485 23.73 -23.91 -33.37
N ALA A 486 22.67 -23.34 -33.96
CA ALA A 486 21.79 -22.40 -33.27
C ALA A 486 20.85 -23.03 -32.22
N PHE A 487 20.61 -24.34 -32.30
CA PHE A 487 19.70 -25.07 -31.42
C PHE A 487 20.41 -26.27 -30.81
N ALA A 488 20.32 -26.43 -29.49
CA ALA A 488 20.94 -27.57 -28.80
C ALA A 488 20.16 -28.89 -28.97
N ASP A 489 18.83 -28.81 -28.98
CA ASP A 489 17.91 -29.97 -29.12
C ASP A 489 16.64 -29.56 -29.88
N SER A 490 16.81 -28.87 -31.01
CA SER A 490 15.72 -28.38 -31.87
C SER A 490 14.56 -27.77 -31.06
N ILE A 491 13.31 -28.20 -31.30
CA ILE A 491 12.13 -27.71 -30.58
C ILE A 491 12.07 -28.18 -29.12
N ASN A 492 12.66 -29.33 -28.78
CA ASN A 492 12.71 -29.84 -27.40
C ASN A 492 13.57 -28.91 -26.53
N GLY A 493 14.67 -28.41 -27.09
CA GLY A 493 15.55 -27.44 -26.44
C GLY A 493 14.82 -26.13 -26.12
N VAL A 494 14.09 -25.58 -27.11
CA VAL A 494 13.27 -24.37 -26.92
C VAL A 494 12.21 -24.59 -25.84
N ALA A 495 11.60 -25.78 -25.81
CA ALA A 495 10.56 -26.10 -24.84
C ALA A 495 11.09 -26.12 -23.41
N ARG A 496 12.24 -26.77 -23.20
CA ARG A 496 12.91 -26.84 -21.90
C ARG A 496 13.39 -25.47 -21.40
N THR A 497 13.58 -24.49 -22.29
CA THR A 497 13.95 -23.12 -21.89
C THR A 497 12.76 -22.24 -21.54
N PHE A 498 11.51 -22.61 -21.87
CA PHE A 498 10.33 -21.83 -21.44
C PHE A 498 10.22 -21.75 -19.93
N VAL A 499 10.36 -22.88 -19.21
CA VAL A 499 10.27 -22.86 -17.74
C VAL A 499 11.40 -22.05 -17.12
N VAL A 500 12.63 -22.15 -17.66
CA VAL A 500 13.77 -21.35 -17.20
C VAL A 500 13.50 -19.87 -17.42
N ALA A 501 12.95 -19.49 -18.58
CA ALA A 501 12.54 -18.12 -18.83
C ALA A 501 11.45 -17.65 -17.86
N GLY A 502 10.45 -18.48 -17.59
CA GLY A 502 9.41 -18.20 -16.59
C GLY A 502 10.00 -17.90 -15.21
N THR A 503 10.94 -18.73 -14.75
CA THR A 503 11.62 -18.52 -13.46
C THR A 503 12.45 -17.26 -13.43
N LEU A 504 13.22 -16.98 -14.49
CA LEU A 504 14.10 -15.82 -14.52
C LEU A 504 13.29 -14.50 -14.60
N TYR A 505 12.15 -14.51 -15.29
CA TYR A 505 11.25 -13.36 -15.30
C TYR A 505 10.39 -13.23 -14.02
N ALA A 506 10.37 -14.23 -13.13
CA ALA A 506 9.73 -14.12 -11.83
C ALA A 506 10.30 -12.94 -11.05
N GLY A 507 9.48 -12.29 -10.24
CA GLY A 507 9.85 -11.05 -9.58
C GLY A 507 9.53 -9.79 -10.38
N THR A 508 9.11 -9.90 -11.65
CA THR A 508 8.51 -8.75 -12.35
C THR A 508 7.20 -8.33 -11.65
N GLU A 509 6.40 -9.31 -11.23
CA GLU A 509 5.15 -9.11 -10.48
C GLU A 509 5.35 -8.62 -9.03
N MET A 510 6.58 -8.64 -8.49
CA MET A 510 6.89 -8.13 -7.14
C MET A 510 6.53 -6.65 -6.99
N VAL A 511 6.50 -5.89 -8.09
CA VAL A 511 6.01 -4.49 -8.12
C VAL A 511 4.60 -4.38 -7.55
N GLY A 512 3.75 -5.39 -7.76
CA GLY A 512 2.41 -5.43 -7.18
C GLY A 512 2.41 -5.56 -5.66
N VAL A 513 3.34 -6.34 -5.09
CA VAL A 513 3.46 -6.52 -3.63
C VAL A 513 4.04 -5.26 -2.98
N THR A 514 5.04 -4.65 -3.62
CA THR A 514 5.68 -3.43 -3.09
C THR A 514 4.83 -2.17 -3.27
N ALA A 515 3.83 -2.19 -4.17
CA ALA A 515 2.86 -1.11 -4.33
C ALA A 515 2.16 -0.74 -3.02
N GLY A 516 1.83 -1.73 -2.17
CA GLY A 516 1.19 -1.51 -0.87
C GLY A 516 2.07 -0.83 0.18
N GLU A 517 3.40 -0.90 0.02
CA GLU A 517 4.42 -0.26 0.89
C GLU A 517 5.02 1.01 0.24
N SER A 518 4.50 1.43 -0.92
CA SER A 518 4.93 2.65 -1.62
C SER A 518 4.32 3.91 -1.01
N ALA A 519 5.11 4.98 -0.90
CA ALA A 519 4.63 6.30 -0.50
C ALA A 519 3.70 6.93 -1.55
N ASN A 520 3.96 6.70 -2.84
CA ASN A 520 3.14 7.19 -3.95
C ASN A 520 3.00 6.12 -5.06
N PRO A 521 2.14 5.10 -4.85
CA PRO A 521 1.96 4.04 -5.83
C PRO A 521 1.31 4.53 -7.13
N ALA A 522 0.57 5.65 -7.11
CA ALA A 522 -0.07 6.23 -8.29
C ALA A 522 0.94 6.64 -9.37
N LYS A 523 2.11 7.16 -8.96
CA LYS A 523 3.20 7.51 -9.90
C LYS A 523 4.25 6.39 -10.03
N ALA A 524 4.56 5.70 -8.92
CA ALA A 524 5.64 4.73 -8.88
C ALA A 524 5.30 3.43 -9.63
N VAL A 525 4.07 2.92 -9.50
CA VAL A 525 3.67 1.67 -10.16
C VAL A 525 3.62 1.82 -11.68
N PRO A 526 2.94 2.81 -12.30
CA PRO A 526 2.90 2.94 -13.75
C PRO A 526 4.30 3.08 -14.37
N THR A 527 5.19 3.82 -13.72
CA THR A 527 6.57 4.00 -14.17
C THR A 527 7.31 2.67 -14.18
N ALA A 528 7.23 1.89 -13.09
CA ALA A 528 7.85 0.57 -13.01
C ALA A 528 7.29 -0.41 -14.06
N ILE A 529 5.98 -0.37 -14.33
CA ILE A 529 5.33 -1.20 -15.37
C ILE A 529 5.80 -0.83 -16.77
N LYS A 530 5.87 0.47 -17.12
CA LYS A 530 6.34 0.92 -18.43
C LYS A 530 7.80 0.52 -18.69
N GLN A 531 8.63 0.50 -17.66
CA GLN A 531 10.03 0.09 -17.75
C GLN A 531 10.21 -1.42 -18.01
N VAL A 532 9.21 -2.28 -17.71
CA VAL A 532 9.29 -3.72 -17.94
C VAL A 532 9.65 -4.06 -19.39
N PHE A 533 9.11 -3.33 -20.37
CA PHE A 533 9.42 -3.55 -21.79
C PHE A 533 10.92 -3.41 -22.08
N TRP A 534 11.51 -2.29 -21.66
CA TRP A 534 12.94 -2.03 -21.86
C TRP A 534 13.83 -3.01 -21.11
N ARG A 535 13.39 -3.42 -19.91
CA ARG A 535 14.08 -4.41 -19.10
C ARG A 535 14.12 -5.79 -19.76
N ILE A 536 13.02 -6.25 -20.36
CA ILE A 536 12.95 -7.49 -21.13
C ILE A 536 13.93 -7.44 -22.31
N LEU A 537 13.89 -6.34 -23.08
CA LEU A 537 14.71 -6.20 -24.28
C LEU A 537 16.20 -6.10 -23.97
N ILE A 538 16.58 -5.23 -23.04
CA ILE A 538 17.99 -4.92 -22.78
C ILE A 538 18.64 -6.03 -21.95
N PHE A 539 18.05 -6.41 -20.82
CA PHE A 539 18.74 -7.28 -19.86
C PHE A 539 18.58 -8.77 -20.16
N TYR A 540 17.46 -9.19 -20.74
CA TYR A 540 17.21 -10.60 -21.03
C TYR A 540 17.59 -10.94 -22.47
N ILE A 541 16.92 -10.32 -23.44
CA ILE A 541 17.19 -10.58 -24.85
C ILE A 541 18.63 -10.19 -25.17
N GLY A 542 19.11 -9.03 -24.68
CA GLY A 542 20.51 -8.62 -24.83
C GLY A 542 21.51 -9.62 -24.24
N THR A 543 21.30 -10.08 -23.00
CA THR A 543 22.20 -11.08 -22.38
C THR A 543 22.24 -12.38 -23.18
N PHE A 544 21.09 -12.96 -23.54
CA PHE A 544 21.07 -14.21 -24.30
C PHE A 544 21.59 -14.05 -25.73
N PHE A 545 21.40 -12.88 -26.34
CA PHE A 545 21.97 -12.57 -27.65
C PHE A 545 23.49 -12.59 -27.60
N PHE A 546 24.09 -11.85 -26.66
CA PHE A 546 25.54 -11.79 -26.52
C PHE A 546 26.14 -13.12 -26.05
N LEU A 547 25.52 -13.80 -25.08
CA LEU A 547 26.00 -15.11 -24.65
C LEU A 547 25.92 -16.15 -25.78
N GLY A 548 24.85 -16.16 -26.57
CA GLY A 548 24.72 -17.05 -27.73
C GLY A 548 25.71 -16.76 -28.85
N ILE A 549 26.19 -15.51 -28.95
CA ILE A 549 27.27 -15.11 -29.86
C ILE A 549 28.64 -15.57 -29.34
N LEU A 550 28.88 -15.45 -28.05
CA LEU A 550 30.22 -15.64 -27.47
C LEU A 550 30.52 -17.07 -27.06
N LEU A 551 29.50 -17.91 -26.84
CA LEU A 551 29.69 -19.25 -26.29
C LEU A 551 28.95 -20.33 -27.10
N PRO A 552 29.57 -21.50 -27.31
CA PRO A 552 28.86 -22.66 -27.81
C PRO A 552 28.00 -23.28 -26.70
N TYR A 553 26.80 -23.75 -27.05
CA TYR A 553 25.86 -24.32 -26.08
C TYR A 553 26.36 -25.61 -25.40
N ASN A 554 27.28 -26.32 -26.05
CA ASN A 554 27.90 -27.55 -25.53
C ASN A 554 29.20 -27.27 -24.75
N HIS A 555 29.49 -26.02 -24.38
CA HIS A 555 30.69 -25.69 -23.64
C HIS A 555 30.70 -26.41 -22.26
N PRO A 556 31.77 -27.16 -21.92
CA PRO A 556 31.76 -28.09 -20.77
C PRO A 556 31.67 -27.42 -19.40
N LYS A 557 32.03 -26.12 -19.30
CA LYS A 557 31.91 -25.35 -18.06
C LYS A 557 30.51 -24.75 -17.82
N LEU A 558 29.59 -24.87 -18.79
CA LEU A 558 28.21 -24.40 -18.61
C LEU A 558 27.50 -25.25 -17.56
N LEU A 559 26.58 -24.62 -16.83
CA LEU A 559 25.76 -25.31 -15.84
C LEU A 559 24.85 -26.33 -16.51
N SER A 560 24.92 -27.58 -16.07
CA SER A 560 24.08 -28.71 -16.47
C SER A 560 23.62 -29.50 -15.25
N SER A 561 22.68 -30.44 -15.41
CA SER A 561 22.21 -31.29 -14.31
C SER A 561 23.31 -32.16 -13.70
N THR A 562 24.37 -32.47 -14.46
CA THR A 562 25.52 -33.26 -14.03
C THR A 562 26.66 -32.42 -13.45
N SER A 563 26.56 -31.10 -13.48
CA SER A 563 27.64 -30.20 -13.02
C SER A 563 27.81 -30.27 -11.50
N THR A 564 29.04 -30.52 -11.05
CA THR A 564 29.47 -30.47 -9.64
C THR A 564 30.02 -29.10 -9.24
N ALA A 565 30.55 -28.34 -10.22
CA ALA A 565 30.89 -26.93 -10.12
C ALA A 565 30.35 -26.21 -11.38
N ALA A 566 29.97 -24.94 -11.26
CA ALA A 566 29.40 -24.19 -12.37
C ALA A 566 30.08 -22.82 -12.49
N SER A 567 30.56 -22.50 -13.69
CA SER A 567 31.03 -21.16 -14.01
C SER A 567 29.90 -20.37 -14.64
N SER A 568 29.78 -19.10 -14.28
CA SER A 568 28.90 -18.18 -15.00
C SER A 568 29.29 -18.12 -16.49
N PRO A 569 28.33 -18.15 -17.43
CA PRO A 569 28.60 -17.89 -18.84
C PRO A 569 29.35 -16.58 -19.08
N LEU A 570 29.07 -15.52 -18.30
CA LEU A 570 29.80 -14.26 -18.43
C LEU A 570 31.27 -14.44 -18.04
N THR A 571 31.55 -15.20 -16.98
CA THR A 571 32.93 -15.56 -16.61
C THR A 571 33.61 -16.33 -17.74
N ILE A 572 32.94 -17.35 -18.29
CA ILE A 572 33.49 -18.19 -19.37
C ILE A 572 33.83 -17.32 -20.58
N ALA A 573 32.90 -16.48 -21.04
CA ALA A 573 33.09 -15.64 -22.22
C ALA A 573 34.27 -14.67 -22.08
N LEU A 574 34.42 -14.04 -20.91
CA LEU A 574 35.54 -13.13 -20.66
C LEU A 574 36.87 -13.87 -20.46
N THR A 575 36.85 -15.05 -19.83
CA THR A 575 38.06 -15.87 -19.64
C THR A 575 38.57 -16.41 -20.98
N ASP A 576 37.67 -16.89 -21.84
CA ASP A 576 38.01 -17.39 -23.18
C ASP A 576 38.54 -16.27 -24.09
N ALA A 577 38.14 -15.02 -23.83
CA ALA A 577 38.68 -13.83 -24.49
C ALA A 577 40.02 -13.33 -23.90
N GLY A 578 40.59 -14.03 -22.91
CA GLY A 578 41.89 -13.70 -22.32
C GLY A 578 41.86 -12.58 -21.27
N ILE A 579 40.69 -12.20 -20.77
CA ILE A 579 40.56 -11.17 -19.72
C ILE A 579 40.79 -11.83 -18.34
N LEU A 580 42.05 -11.82 -17.90
CA LEU A 580 42.51 -12.57 -16.72
C LEU A 580 41.80 -12.26 -15.38
N PRO A 581 41.40 -11.02 -15.02
CA PRO A 581 40.66 -10.77 -13.77
C PRO A 581 39.15 -11.08 -13.86
N ALA A 582 38.66 -11.61 -15.00
CA ALA A 582 37.23 -11.78 -15.23
C ALA A 582 36.55 -12.71 -14.22
N ALA A 583 37.20 -13.81 -13.84
CA ALA A 583 36.62 -14.75 -12.88
C ALA A 583 36.38 -14.11 -11.52
N HIS A 584 37.33 -13.31 -11.00
CA HIS A 584 37.15 -12.59 -9.74
C HIS A 584 36.07 -11.50 -9.84
N LEU A 585 36.05 -10.73 -10.93
CA LEU A 585 35.08 -9.65 -11.13
C LEU A 585 33.64 -10.19 -11.22
N ILE A 586 33.41 -11.20 -12.06
CA ILE A 586 32.07 -11.76 -12.27
C ILE A 586 31.62 -12.53 -11.03
N ASN A 587 32.50 -13.28 -10.36
CA ASN A 587 32.11 -13.94 -9.11
C ASN A 587 31.74 -12.92 -8.03
N ALA A 588 32.45 -11.79 -7.90
CA ALA A 588 32.07 -10.72 -6.98
C ALA A 588 30.70 -10.11 -7.35
N LEU A 589 30.42 -9.92 -8.64
CA LEU A 589 29.12 -9.47 -9.12
C LEU A 589 28.00 -10.47 -8.80
N ILE A 590 28.29 -11.77 -8.88
CA ILE A 590 27.33 -12.82 -8.50
C ILE A 590 27.04 -12.75 -7.00
N VAL A 591 28.06 -12.58 -6.13
CA VAL A 591 27.84 -12.39 -4.69
C VAL A 591 26.92 -11.20 -4.41
N ILE A 592 27.18 -10.05 -5.04
CA ILE A 592 26.32 -8.85 -4.97
C ILE A 592 24.89 -9.19 -5.41
N SER A 593 24.76 -9.97 -6.48
CA SER A 593 23.47 -10.36 -7.04
C SER A 593 22.71 -11.33 -6.13
N VAL A 594 23.38 -12.28 -5.48
CA VAL A 594 22.77 -13.19 -4.50
C VAL A 594 22.30 -12.40 -3.29
N ILE A 595 23.09 -11.46 -2.77
CA ILE A 595 22.68 -10.64 -1.61
C ILE A 595 21.39 -9.88 -1.91
N SER A 596 21.30 -9.31 -3.11
CA SER A 596 20.10 -8.61 -3.57
C SER A 596 18.91 -9.55 -3.80
N ALA A 597 19.05 -10.56 -4.67
CA ALA A 597 17.97 -11.47 -5.03
C ALA A 597 17.49 -12.32 -3.85
N GLY A 598 18.41 -12.76 -2.97
CA GLY A 598 18.08 -13.52 -1.78
C GLY A 598 17.29 -12.70 -0.77
N ASN A 599 17.70 -11.46 -0.51
CA ASN A 599 16.96 -10.57 0.39
C ASN A 599 15.59 -10.17 -0.21
N GLY A 600 15.51 -9.96 -1.53
CA GLY A 600 14.25 -9.74 -2.24
C GLY A 600 13.30 -10.95 -2.15
N SER A 601 13.82 -12.17 -2.33
CA SER A 601 13.04 -13.40 -2.21
C SER A 601 12.47 -13.58 -0.81
N LEU A 602 13.29 -13.37 0.22
CA LEU A 602 12.86 -13.46 1.62
C LEU A 602 11.86 -12.34 1.98
N TYR A 603 12.06 -11.13 1.44
CA TYR A 603 11.12 -10.04 1.56
C TYR A 603 9.75 -10.44 1.01
N VAL A 604 9.66 -10.92 -0.23
CA VAL A 604 8.37 -11.27 -0.84
C VAL A 604 7.70 -12.47 -0.16
N ALA A 605 8.48 -13.51 0.15
CA ALA A 605 7.97 -14.70 0.85
C ALA A 605 7.32 -14.32 2.19
N SER A 606 7.99 -13.46 2.98
CA SER A 606 7.47 -13.03 4.28
C SER A 606 6.21 -12.14 4.18
N ARG A 607 6.11 -11.25 3.19
CA ARG A 607 4.88 -10.43 2.97
C ARG A 607 3.71 -11.29 2.52
N THR A 608 3.98 -12.27 1.66
CA THR A 608 2.97 -13.23 1.21
C THR A 608 2.43 -14.01 2.41
N MET A 609 3.31 -14.54 3.27
CA MET A 609 2.89 -15.26 4.48
C MET A 609 2.21 -14.37 5.52
N LEU A 610 2.63 -13.11 5.65
CA LEU A 610 1.96 -12.13 6.49
C LEU A 610 0.50 -11.93 6.04
N PHE A 611 0.28 -11.69 4.74
CA PHE A 611 -1.05 -11.56 4.16
C PHE A 611 -1.88 -12.83 4.39
N MET A 612 -1.30 -14.00 4.10
CA MET A 612 -1.97 -15.29 4.30
C MET A 612 -2.37 -15.51 5.75
N ALA A 613 -1.50 -15.22 6.71
CA ALA A 613 -1.76 -15.41 8.13
C ALA A 613 -2.83 -14.45 8.66
N ARG A 614 -2.79 -13.17 8.25
CA ARG A 614 -3.79 -12.17 8.65
C ARG A 614 -5.18 -12.44 8.06
N ASN A 615 -5.25 -13.09 6.89
CA ASN A 615 -6.51 -13.46 6.24
C ASN A 615 -6.99 -14.88 6.56
N GLY A 616 -6.48 -15.51 7.62
CA GLY A 616 -6.92 -16.85 8.06
C GLY A 616 -6.54 -18.00 7.10
N LYS A 617 -5.60 -17.76 6.18
CA LYS A 617 -5.10 -18.73 5.19
C LYS A 617 -3.77 -19.37 5.60
N ALA A 618 -3.18 -18.91 6.70
CA ALA A 618 -2.04 -19.52 7.38
C ALA A 618 -2.18 -19.37 8.90
N PRO A 619 -1.41 -20.11 9.71
CA PRO A 619 -1.47 -19.98 11.17
C PRO A 619 -1.29 -18.53 11.65
N ARG A 620 -2.22 -18.04 12.48
CA ARG A 620 -2.28 -16.63 12.90
C ARG A 620 -0.96 -16.10 13.46
N PHE A 621 -0.21 -16.90 14.22
CA PHE A 621 1.06 -16.48 14.83
C PHE A 621 2.13 -16.05 13.81
N ILE A 622 2.04 -16.49 12.55
CA ILE A 622 2.94 -16.08 11.46
C ILE A 622 2.71 -14.60 11.08
N GLY A 623 1.51 -14.07 11.31
CA GLY A 623 1.10 -12.72 10.95
C GLY A 623 1.66 -11.61 11.85
N ARG A 624 2.62 -11.93 12.72
CA ARG A 624 3.20 -10.99 13.70
C ARG A 624 4.29 -10.12 13.08
N THR A 625 4.20 -8.82 13.30
CA THR A 625 5.21 -7.81 12.93
C THR A 625 5.89 -7.22 14.16
N ASN A 626 7.15 -6.80 14.03
CA ASN A 626 7.84 -6.03 15.08
C ASN A 626 7.51 -4.53 15.01
N SER A 627 8.03 -3.73 15.93
CA SER A 627 7.82 -2.26 15.99
C SER A 627 8.31 -1.49 14.75
N ARG A 628 9.15 -2.12 13.92
CA ARG A 628 9.60 -1.56 12.64
C ARG A 628 8.67 -1.91 11.47
N GLY A 629 7.60 -2.66 11.72
CA GLY A 629 6.68 -3.15 10.69
C GLY A 629 7.22 -4.36 9.93
N VAL A 630 8.20 -5.10 10.47
CA VAL A 630 8.80 -6.26 9.81
C VAL A 630 8.12 -7.56 10.28
N PRO A 631 7.64 -8.42 9.36
CA PRO A 631 7.00 -9.69 9.72
C PRO A 631 8.03 -10.77 10.10
N TRP A 632 8.66 -10.62 11.26
CA TRP A 632 9.80 -11.44 11.68
C TRP A 632 9.48 -12.94 11.81
N VAL A 633 8.25 -13.31 12.21
CA VAL A 633 7.85 -14.72 12.25
C VAL A 633 7.74 -15.29 10.84
N ALA A 634 7.16 -14.55 9.91
CA ALA A 634 7.06 -14.96 8.52
C ALA A 634 8.44 -15.05 7.83
N LEU A 635 9.39 -14.18 8.22
CA LEU A 635 10.79 -14.25 7.77
C LEU A 635 11.44 -15.56 8.23
N ILE A 636 11.40 -15.85 9.53
CA ILE A 636 11.99 -17.09 10.08
C ILE A 636 11.31 -18.31 9.48
N PHE A 637 9.98 -18.32 9.44
CA PHE A 637 9.19 -19.40 8.85
C PHE A 637 9.64 -19.67 7.41
N SER A 638 9.63 -18.64 6.55
CA SER A 638 10.04 -18.79 5.15
C SER A 638 11.48 -19.28 5.03
N ASN A 639 12.39 -18.74 5.84
CA ASN A 639 13.80 -19.10 5.77
C ASN A 639 14.09 -20.52 6.31
N ILE A 640 13.28 -21.08 7.21
CA ILE A 640 13.44 -22.47 7.63
C ILE A 640 13.18 -23.44 6.46
N PHE A 641 12.20 -23.15 5.61
CA PHE A 641 11.90 -24.03 4.47
C PHE A 641 12.93 -23.94 3.34
N THR A 642 13.80 -22.93 3.32
CA THR A 642 14.90 -22.85 2.36
C THR A 642 16.01 -23.85 2.68
N CYS A 643 16.02 -24.45 3.88
CA CYS A 643 16.90 -25.56 4.25
C CYS A 643 16.74 -26.78 3.34
N ILE A 644 15.70 -26.84 2.49
CA ILE A 644 15.64 -27.81 1.38
C ILE A 644 16.89 -27.75 0.49
N VAL A 645 17.61 -26.62 0.46
CA VAL A 645 18.90 -26.50 -0.23
C VAL A 645 19.93 -27.51 0.27
N PHE A 646 19.87 -27.97 1.53
CA PHE A 646 20.80 -28.98 2.04
C PHE A 646 20.68 -30.35 1.35
N LEU A 647 19.66 -30.59 0.52
CA LEU A 647 19.62 -31.73 -0.40
C LEU A 647 20.79 -31.71 -1.41
N THR A 648 21.47 -30.59 -1.60
CA THR A 648 22.73 -30.51 -2.37
C THR A 648 23.86 -31.32 -1.74
N LEU A 649 23.74 -31.72 -0.47
CA LEU A 649 24.75 -32.55 0.21
C LEU A 649 24.65 -34.04 -0.18
N SER A 650 23.49 -34.47 -0.70
CA SER A 650 23.23 -35.86 -1.09
C SER A 650 23.06 -36.06 -2.61
N SER A 651 23.12 -34.99 -3.40
CA SER A 651 22.91 -35.00 -4.85
C SER A 651 23.72 -33.91 -5.55
N SER A 652 23.86 -33.94 -6.89
CA SER A 652 24.63 -32.89 -7.58
C SER A 652 23.98 -31.52 -7.41
N ALA A 653 24.81 -30.51 -7.09
CA ALA A 653 24.34 -29.13 -6.93
C ALA A 653 23.59 -28.60 -8.16
N GLY A 654 24.00 -29.02 -9.37
CA GLY A 654 23.32 -28.68 -10.64
C GLY A 654 21.94 -29.34 -10.81
N ARG A 655 21.73 -30.56 -10.30
CA ARG A 655 20.42 -31.24 -10.34
C ARG A 655 19.42 -30.56 -9.41
N ILE A 656 19.81 -30.25 -8.18
CA ILE A 656 18.95 -29.52 -7.23
C ILE A 656 18.65 -28.12 -7.76
N TYR A 657 19.66 -27.39 -8.28
CA TYR A 657 19.44 -26.09 -8.91
C TYR A 657 18.39 -26.18 -10.02
N SER A 658 18.56 -27.13 -10.95
CA SER A 658 17.64 -27.30 -12.07
C SER A 658 16.22 -27.64 -11.60
N ALA A 659 16.07 -28.50 -10.59
CA ALA A 659 14.78 -28.84 -10.03
C ALA A 659 14.09 -27.64 -9.36
N LEU A 660 14.82 -26.88 -8.53
CA LEU A 660 14.30 -25.67 -7.87
C LEU A 660 13.87 -24.61 -8.90
N ILE A 661 14.67 -24.40 -9.94
CA ILE A 661 14.35 -23.46 -11.02
C ILE A 661 13.09 -23.91 -11.77
N THR A 662 12.98 -25.18 -12.15
CA THR A 662 11.79 -25.69 -12.84
C THR A 662 10.53 -25.50 -12.00
N LEU A 663 10.60 -25.86 -10.72
CA LEU A 663 9.47 -25.75 -9.79
C LEU A 663 9.01 -24.29 -9.61
N ALA A 664 9.96 -23.36 -9.47
CA ALA A 664 9.67 -21.93 -9.42
C ALA A 664 8.97 -21.45 -10.72
N GLY A 665 9.45 -21.87 -11.88
CA GLY A 665 8.92 -21.42 -13.17
C GLY A 665 7.48 -21.85 -13.42
N VAL A 666 7.13 -23.09 -13.04
CA VAL A 666 5.74 -23.57 -13.11
C VAL A 666 4.85 -22.74 -12.18
N ALA A 667 5.32 -22.45 -10.96
CA ALA A 667 4.59 -21.59 -10.02
C ALA A 667 4.37 -20.18 -10.58
N THR A 668 5.37 -19.62 -11.26
CA THR A 668 5.29 -18.29 -11.89
C THR A 668 4.18 -18.24 -12.93
N PHE A 669 4.07 -19.25 -13.80
CA PHE A 669 3.00 -19.28 -14.80
C PHE A 669 1.61 -19.39 -14.17
N VAL A 670 1.46 -20.14 -13.07
CA VAL A 670 0.20 -20.19 -12.31
C VAL A 670 -0.15 -18.80 -11.75
N VAL A 671 0.82 -18.12 -11.16
CA VAL A 671 0.62 -16.76 -10.61
C VAL A 671 0.18 -15.79 -11.69
N TRP A 672 0.87 -15.78 -12.82
CA TRP A 672 0.55 -14.91 -13.94
C TRP A 672 -0.82 -15.22 -14.56
N ALA A 673 -1.20 -16.49 -14.66
CA ALA A 673 -2.54 -16.87 -15.11
C ALA A 673 -3.62 -16.30 -14.17
N VAL A 674 -3.43 -16.39 -12.84
CA VAL A 674 -4.38 -15.84 -11.88
C VAL A 674 -4.44 -14.31 -11.90
N ILE A 675 -3.31 -13.62 -12.12
CA ILE A 675 -3.29 -12.17 -12.35
C ILE A 675 -4.18 -11.80 -13.55
N CYS A 676 -4.03 -12.50 -14.67
CA CYS A 676 -4.85 -12.26 -15.86
C CYS A 676 -6.34 -12.55 -15.61
N ILE A 677 -6.67 -13.62 -14.88
CA ILE A 677 -8.06 -13.94 -14.49
C ILE A 677 -8.65 -12.82 -13.64
N ALA A 678 -7.91 -12.36 -12.62
CA ALA A 678 -8.35 -11.27 -11.75
C ALA A 678 -8.57 -9.97 -12.55
N HIS A 679 -7.69 -9.65 -13.50
CA HIS A 679 -7.84 -8.47 -14.37
C HIS A 679 -9.05 -8.55 -15.29
N ILE A 680 -9.30 -9.69 -15.91
CA ILE A 680 -10.50 -9.92 -16.75
C ILE A 680 -11.76 -9.73 -15.92
N ARG A 681 -11.82 -10.30 -14.70
CA ARG A 681 -12.99 -10.18 -13.83
C ARG A 681 -13.19 -8.76 -13.33
N PHE A 682 -12.12 -8.08 -12.91
CA PHE A 682 -12.13 -6.65 -12.54
C PHE A 682 -12.79 -5.80 -13.63
N ARG A 683 -12.31 -5.91 -14.87
CA ARG A 683 -12.85 -5.15 -16.00
C ARG A 683 -14.29 -5.50 -16.35
N LYS A 684 -14.69 -6.77 -16.22
CA LYS A 684 -16.09 -7.18 -16.41
C LYS A 684 -17.01 -6.59 -15.33
N ALA A 685 -16.57 -6.60 -14.07
CA ALA A 685 -17.37 -6.03 -12.98
C ALA A 685 -17.51 -4.50 -13.10
N MET A 686 -16.47 -3.78 -13.53
CA MET A 686 -16.59 -2.34 -13.80
C MET A 686 -17.74 -2.04 -14.78
N VAL A 687 -17.79 -2.78 -15.89
CA VAL A 687 -18.86 -2.62 -16.89
C VAL A 687 -20.23 -2.97 -16.31
N VAL A 688 -20.34 -4.08 -15.58
CA VAL A 688 -21.60 -4.53 -14.95
C VAL A 688 -22.08 -3.54 -13.87
N GLN A 689 -21.17 -2.92 -13.14
CA GLN A 689 -21.47 -1.95 -12.07
C GLN A 689 -21.58 -0.49 -12.57
N GLY A 690 -21.56 -0.27 -13.89
CA GLY A 690 -21.77 1.06 -14.49
C GLY A 690 -20.59 2.02 -14.37
N ASP A 691 -19.38 1.51 -14.17
CA ASP A 691 -18.17 2.31 -14.06
C ASP A 691 -17.40 2.39 -15.38
N ASP A 692 -16.72 3.52 -15.61
CA ASP A 692 -16.03 3.80 -16.86
C ASP A 692 -14.52 3.47 -16.75
N PRO A 693 -14.01 2.51 -17.54
CA PRO A 693 -12.58 2.21 -17.63
C PRO A 693 -11.68 3.39 -18.00
N SER A 694 -12.23 4.48 -18.56
CA SER A 694 -11.48 5.70 -18.84
C SER A 694 -10.95 6.38 -17.56
N ARG A 695 -11.58 6.14 -16.42
CA ARG A 695 -11.24 6.74 -15.12
C ARG A 695 -10.11 6.01 -14.38
N LEU A 696 -9.57 4.94 -14.97
CA LEU A 696 -8.47 4.19 -14.37
C LEU A 696 -7.15 4.98 -14.47
N PRO A 697 -6.36 5.07 -13.38
CA PRO A 697 -5.08 5.78 -13.39
C PRO A 697 -4.06 5.23 -14.41
N PHE A 698 -4.14 3.93 -14.68
CA PHE A 698 -3.37 3.26 -15.70
C PHE A 698 -4.29 2.33 -16.49
N ARG A 699 -4.13 2.31 -17.82
CA ARG A 699 -4.89 1.42 -18.70
C ARG A 699 -3.94 0.44 -19.38
N ALA A 700 -4.25 -0.84 -19.23
CA ALA A 700 -3.51 -1.94 -19.83
C ALA A 700 -3.52 -1.82 -21.37
N ALA A 701 -2.34 -1.84 -21.97
CA ALA A 701 -2.21 -1.82 -23.42
C ALA A 701 -2.86 -3.06 -24.06
N LEU A 702 -3.57 -2.85 -25.18
CA LEU A 702 -4.23 -3.89 -25.97
C LEU A 702 -5.28 -4.72 -25.20
N TYR A 703 -5.83 -4.21 -24.09
CA TYR A 703 -6.99 -4.85 -23.45
C TYR A 703 -8.20 -4.86 -24.43
N PRO A 704 -8.94 -5.98 -24.56
CA PRO A 704 -8.82 -7.22 -23.79
C PRO A 704 -7.87 -8.27 -24.39
N TYR A 705 -7.47 -8.12 -25.65
CA TYR A 705 -6.71 -9.13 -26.41
C TYR A 705 -5.38 -9.49 -25.76
N GLY A 706 -4.64 -8.50 -25.25
CA GLY A 706 -3.37 -8.72 -24.56
C GLY A 706 -3.52 -9.60 -23.32
N THR A 707 -4.53 -9.33 -22.49
CA THR A 707 -4.81 -10.12 -21.27
C THR A 707 -5.26 -11.54 -21.59
N TYR A 708 -6.13 -11.73 -22.60
CA TYR A 708 -6.54 -13.08 -23.02
C TYR A 708 -5.40 -13.87 -23.65
N PHE A 709 -4.53 -13.23 -24.44
CA PHE A 709 -3.31 -13.85 -24.97
C PHE A 709 -2.41 -14.32 -23.82
N ALA A 710 -2.12 -13.44 -22.85
CA ALA A 710 -1.29 -13.79 -21.70
C ALA A 710 -1.88 -14.95 -20.88
N LEU A 711 -3.19 -14.94 -20.64
CA LEU A 711 -3.88 -16.02 -19.94
C LEU A 711 -3.77 -17.35 -20.71
N GLY A 712 -4.10 -17.35 -22.00
CA GLY A 712 -4.01 -18.55 -22.84
C GLY A 712 -2.59 -19.09 -22.92
N ALA A 713 -1.61 -18.21 -23.10
CA ALA A 713 -0.21 -18.58 -23.22
C ALA A 713 0.38 -19.10 -21.89
N THR A 714 0.05 -18.49 -20.76
CA THR A 714 0.48 -19.00 -19.43
C THR A 714 -0.13 -20.36 -19.12
N ILE A 715 -1.44 -20.56 -19.36
CA ILE A 715 -2.08 -21.86 -19.21
C ILE A 715 -1.44 -22.90 -20.15
N PHE A 716 -1.18 -22.54 -21.41
CA PHE A 716 -0.50 -23.43 -22.34
C PHE A 716 0.89 -23.83 -21.83
N LEU A 717 1.71 -22.86 -21.39
CA LEU A 717 3.06 -23.13 -20.89
C LEU A 717 3.08 -23.96 -19.60
N VAL A 718 2.09 -23.79 -18.71
CA VAL A 718 1.93 -24.64 -17.51
C VAL A 718 1.92 -26.13 -17.89
N PHE A 719 1.21 -26.51 -18.94
CA PHE A 719 1.14 -27.90 -19.40
C PHE A 719 2.26 -28.28 -20.36
N PHE A 720 2.69 -27.34 -21.21
CA PHE A 720 3.64 -27.61 -22.28
C PHE A 720 5.10 -27.64 -21.82
N GLN A 721 5.49 -26.86 -20.81
CA GLN A 721 6.91 -26.68 -20.44
C GLN A 721 7.66 -27.98 -20.15
N GLY A 722 6.94 -28.98 -19.62
CA GLY A 722 7.49 -30.28 -19.24
C GLY A 722 7.31 -31.38 -20.27
N TYR A 723 6.81 -31.08 -21.49
CA TYR A 723 6.34 -32.13 -22.40
C TYR A 723 7.45 -33.11 -22.80
N THR A 724 8.72 -32.67 -22.74
CA THR A 724 9.85 -33.53 -23.06
C THR A 724 9.97 -34.75 -22.14
N ALA A 725 9.34 -34.72 -20.95
CA ALA A 725 9.28 -35.87 -20.05
C ALA A 725 8.45 -37.04 -20.63
N PHE A 726 7.53 -36.75 -21.56
CA PHE A 726 6.70 -37.75 -22.25
C PHE A 726 7.36 -38.33 -23.50
N LEU A 727 8.52 -37.81 -23.92
CA LEU A 727 9.26 -38.36 -25.06
C LEU A 727 9.81 -39.75 -24.71
N ASN A 728 10.19 -40.53 -25.71
CA ASN A 728 10.72 -41.88 -25.49
C ASN A 728 12.24 -41.84 -25.27
N PRO A 729 12.76 -42.41 -24.16
CA PRO A 729 12.03 -43.08 -23.08
C PRO A 729 11.39 -42.10 -22.09
N PHE A 730 10.21 -42.46 -21.56
CA PHE A 730 9.49 -41.67 -20.56
C PHE A 730 10.36 -41.43 -19.31
N SER A 731 10.52 -40.17 -18.91
CA SER A 731 11.29 -39.78 -17.74
C SER A 731 10.36 -39.54 -16.55
N VAL A 732 10.27 -40.51 -15.64
CA VAL A 732 9.47 -40.40 -14.40
C VAL A 732 9.94 -39.22 -13.55
N ASP A 733 11.25 -39.05 -13.42
CA ASP A 733 11.86 -37.97 -12.63
C ASP A 733 11.49 -36.59 -13.19
N ASP A 734 11.64 -36.38 -14.50
CA ASP A 734 11.30 -35.10 -15.11
C ASP A 734 9.78 -34.87 -15.10
N PHE A 735 8.97 -35.92 -15.31
CA PHE A 735 7.51 -35.82 -15.23
C PHE A 735 7.07 -35.34 -13.84
N ILE A 736 7.60 -35.93 -12.77
CA ILE A 736 7.26 -35.52 -11.40
C ILE A 736 7.73 -34.08 -11.17
N ILE A 737 8.98 -33.74 -11.45
CA ILE A 737 9.51 -32.38 -11.19
C ILE A 737 8.74 -31.33 -11.99
N ASN A 738 8.39 -31.61 -13.24
CA ASN A 738 7.71 -30.65 -14.13
C ASN A 738 6.23 -30.44 -13.76
N TYR A 739 5.56 -31.44 -13.20
CA TYR A 739 4.10 -31.42 -13.05
C TYR A 739 3.59 -31.51 -11.62
N ILE A 740 4.41 -31.85 -10.62
CA ILE A 740 3.96 -32.04 -9.22
C ILE A 740 3.25 -30.82 -8.63
N LEU A 741 3.62 -29.61 -9.05
CA LEU A 741 3.01 -28.39 -8.53
C LEU A 741 1.53 -28.27 -8.91
N LEU A 742 1.10 -28.78 -10.06
CA LEU A 742 -0.27 -28.64 -10.54
C LEU A 742 -1.30 -29.41 -9.69
N PRO A 743 -1.13 -30.72 -9.41
CA PRO A 743 -2.03 -31.42 -8.50
C PRO A 743 -1.92 -30.88 -7.08
N VAL A 744 -0.76 -30.42 -6.62
CA VAL A 744 -0.62 -29.79 -5.29
C VAL A 744 -1.45 -28.49 -5.23
N PHE A 745 -1.31 -27.61 -6.23
CA PHE A 745 -2.11 -26.38 -6.31
C PHE A 745 -3.61 -26.68 -6.39
N ALA A 746 -4.01 -27.61 -7.26
CA ALA A 746 -5.40 -28.03 -7.38
C ALA A 746 -5.94 -28.60 -6.07
N MET A 747 -5.15 -29.42 -5.36
CA MET A 747 -5.51 -29.98 -4.06
C MET A 747 -5.67 -28.89 -2.99
N LEU A 748 -4.78 -27.89 -2.96
CA LEU A 748 -4.90 -26.76 -2.04
C LEU A 748 -6.17 -25.95 -2.32
N VAL A 749 -6.46 -25.63 -3.58
CA VAL A 749 -7.65 -24.87 -3.98
C VAL A 749 -8.93 -25.67 -3.69
N VAL A 750 -9.02 -26.91 -4.19
CA VAL A 750 -10.22 -27.75 -4.04
C VAL A 750 -10.44 -28.14 -2.58
N GLY A 751 -9.38 -28.52 -1.86
CA GLY A 751 -9.44 -28.86 -0.44
C GLY A 751 -9.94 -27.68 0.40
N TYR A 752 -9.37 -26.48 0.20
CA TYR A 752 -9.83 -25.28 0.91
C TYR A 752 -11.26 -24.91 0.54
N LYS A 753 -11.64 -25.06 -0.74
CA LYS A 753 -12.99 -24.78 -1.23
C LYS A 753 -14.04 -25.70 -0.59
N ILE A 754 -13.75 -27.00 -0.51
CA ILE A 754 -14.65 -27.99 0.12
C ILE A 754 -14.77 -27.72 1.62
N TRP A 755 -13.64 -27.47 2.29
CA TRP A 755 -13.61 -27.25 3.74
C TRP A 755 -14.34 -25.95 4.16
N ASN A 756 -14.04 -24.84 3.48
CA ASN A 756 -14.57 -23.51 3.83
C ASN A 756 -15.83 -23.12 3.03
N LYS A 757 -16.30 -24.00 2.12
CA LYS A 757 -17.50 -23.80 1.28
C LYS A 757 -17.50 -22.47 0.54
N THR A 758 -16.34 -22.07 0.02
CA THR A 758 -16.15 -20.79 -0.66
C THR A 758 -16.91 -20.76 -1.99
N LYS A 759 -17.26 -19.56 -2.45
CA LYS A 759 -17.99 -19.32 -3.69
C LYS A 759 -17.23 -18.34 -4.57
N ILE A 760 -17.43 -18.47 -5.88
CA ILE A 760 -16.93 -17.49 -6.83
C ILE A 760 -17.70 -16.18 -6.60
N VAL A 761 -16.98 -15.08 -6.47
CA VAL A 761 -17.57 -13.74 -6.24
C VAL A 761 -18.35 -13.32 -7.50
N LYS A 762 -19.62 -12.96 -7.37
CA LYS A 762 -20.43 -12.51 -8.51
C LYS A 762 -19.98 -11.12 -8.98
N LEU A 763 -20.12 -10.81 -10.28
CA LEU A 763 -19.61 -9.56 -10.84
C LEU A 763 -20.34 -8.32 -10.30
N GLU A 764 -21.63 -8.46 -10.00
CA GLU A 764 -22.51 -7.41 -9.48
C GLU A 764 -22.18 -7.08 -8.01
N GLU A 765 -21.76 -8.09 -7.25
CA GLU A 765 -21.44 -8.01 -5.81
C GLU A 765 -19.94 -7.81 -5.57
N MET A 766 -19.13 -7.81 -6.64
CA MET A 766 -17.68 -7.79 -6.55
C MET A 766 -17.21 -6.43 -6.04
N ASP A 767 -16.55 -6.40 -4.89
CA ASP A 767 -16.02 -5.16 -4.36
C ASP A 767 -14.89 -4.65 -5.27
N ILE A 768 -15.12 -3.61 -6.07
CA ILE A 768 -14.10 -2.90 -6.85
C ILE A 768 -13.83 -1.49 -6.31
N TRP A 769 -14.35 -1.16 -5.12
CA TRP A 769 -14.42 0.19 -4.59
C TRP A 769 -13.53 0.40 -3.35
N THR A 770 -13.48 -0.54 -2.42
CA THR A 770 -12.64 -0.45 -1.22
C THR A 770 -11.17 -0.27 -1.59
N GLY A 771 -10.52 0.76 -1.04
CA GLY A 771 -9.12 1.08 -1.31
C GLY A 771 -8.83 1.54 -2.74
N ARG A 772 -9.86 1.82 -3.55
CA ARG A 772 -9.71 2.28 -4.93
C ARG A 772 -9.30 3.75 -4.96
N ARG A 773 -8.34 4.06 -5.83
CA ARG A 773 -7.94 5.43 -6.16
C ARG A 773 -8.67 5.88 -7.42
N VAL A 774 -9.26 7.07 -7.37
CA VAL A 774 -9.76 7.77 -8.55
C VAL A 774 -8.58 8.54 -9.14
N ALA A 775 -8.45 8.56 -10.47
CA ALA A 775 -7.47 9.43 -11.11
C ALA A 775 -7.80 10.88 -10.75
N GLU A 776 -6.88 11.55 -10.04
CA GLU A 776 -6.89 13.01 -10.01
C GLU A 776 -6.61 13.48 -11.44
N VAL A 777 -7.47 14.34 -11.96
CA VAL A 777 -7.19 15.07 -13.19
C VAL A 777 -6.07 16.05 -12.84
N GLU A 778 -4.82 15.60 -12.88
CA GLU A 778 -3.71 16.51 -13.07
C GLU A 778 -3.99 17.17 -14.43
N GLU A 779 -4.23 18.48 -14.42
CA GLU A 779 -3.98 19.30 -15.61
C GLU A 779 -2.61 18.89 -16.11
N THR A 780 -2.58 18.25 -17.28
CA THR A 780 -1.34 17.97 -17.97
C THR A 780 -0.63 19.31 -18.17
N GLU A 781 0.32 19.64 -17.27
CA GLU A 781 1.47 20.41 -17.69
C GLU A 781 1.96 19.71 -18.95
N THR A 782 1.97 20.45 -20.05
CA THR A 782 2.43 19.99 -21.36
C THR A 782 3.87 19.51 -21.22
N ASP A 783 4.03 18.23 -20.92
CA ASP A 783 5.30 17.58 -20.81
C ASP A 783 5.84 17.49 -22.24
N LYS A 784 6.74 18.43 -22.57
CA LYS A 784 7.49 18.42 -23.83
C LYS A 784 8.08 17.02 -23.94
N GLN A 785 7.70 16.28 -24.98
CA GLN A 785 8.17 14.90 -25.16
C GLN A 785 9.69 14.84 -24.95
N PRO A 786 10.17 14.13 -23.92
CA PRO A 786 11.60 14.06 -23.68
C PRO A 786 12.24 13.36 -24.87
N GLY A 787 13.31 13.96 -25.39
CA GLY A 787 14.13 13.36 -26.44
C GLY A 787 14.64 11.98 -26.01
N TRP A 788 15.00 11.13 -26.97
CA TRP A 788 15.43 9.74 -26.72
C TRP A 788 16.52 9.61 -25.63
N LEU A 789 17.40 10.60 -25.51
CA LEU A 789 18.42 10.70 -24.45
C LEU A 789 17.84 10.96 -23.05
N ALA A 790 16.79 11.78 -22.94
CA ALA A 790 16.11 12.01 -21.66
C ALA A 790 15.30 10.76 -21.24
N LYS A 791 14.69 10.05 -22.20
CA LYS A 791 14.07 8.73 -21.92
C LYS A 791 15.09 7.69 -21.46
N LEU A 792 16.29 7.65 -22.05
CA LEU A 792 17.38 6.80 -21.57
C LEU A 792 17.87 7.23 -20.18
N LYS A 793 17.97 8.53 -19.93
CA LYS A 793 18.36 9.07 -18.61
C LYS A 793 17.36 8.68 -17.52
N ASP A 794 16.06 8.77 -17.78
CA ASP A 794 15.01 8.37 -16.83
C ASP A 794 14.98 6.85 -16.61
N ILE A 795 15.41 6.05 -17.60
CA ILE A 795 15.58 4.60 -17.46
C ILE A 795 16.78 4.26 -16.55
N PHE A 796 17.86 5.04 -16.60
CA PHE A 796 19.10 4.74 -15.86
C PHE A 796 19.23 5.43 -14.50
N ILE A 797 18.59 6.58 -14.30
CA ILE A 797 18.79 7.42 -13.10
C ILE A 797 17.56 7.42 -12.17
N GLY A 798 16.38 7.06 -12.69
CA GLY A 798 15.15 6.85 -11.91
C GLY A 798 14.33 8.11 -11.62
#